data_AF-A0A496ZAM7-F1
#
_entry.id   AF-A0A496ZAM7-F1
#
_cell.length_a   1.000
_cell.length_b   1.000
_cell.length_c   1.000
_cell.angle_alpha   90.00
_cell.angle_beta   90.00
_cell.angle_gamma   90.00
#
_symmetry.space_group_name_H-M   'P 1'
#
loop_
_entity.id
_entity.type
_entity.pdbx_description
1 polymer ?
#
loop_
_entity_poly.entity_id
_entity_poly.type
_entity_poly.pdbx_seq_one_letter_code
_entity_poly.pdbx_strand_id
1 'polypeptide(L)'
;MAGGYTGKYCIIDLGSQTVETVEPGDAFYRKYLSGYGLGAAVIMERQKPGLDPFSPETYLGFCSGLLTGTKAFFSGRFMVVGKSPLTGGWGDANAGGFLSRELKRAGYDAIFFTGKAATPTWVDITEQGITFHDAANLWGKDIIETERLIKDRIKDKWTQIASIGQSGENLSRISGIATDRGRIAARSGLGAVMGSKNLKAVAFHGQAKIPVARPDDLKSINRKFLEDYKKSKLSDRLTVRYMHTVSKIIARTGISVPSQPSILKELYRQYGTPGQTVYSAMTGDMPIKNWSGVGITDYSYESAAKNSDSKVTKYQKRKYACQSCPLGCGGIIGIEKGRYEGTQGHKPEYETLGAFGGLLLNNDLDTIIELNEMCNRAGIDTISAGGVMAFAIECFENDLIDTTNTDGLTLEWGKPDVLIQLLDKIIHRDGIGDTLADGVKIAAEKIGRNSAKYAMHAGGQELPMHDSRLDPGYAIAYECEPTPGRHTISCYLYAGLFGVKHSFPAANLMIKKSKGKMARNVRLYAAGSFYMQLLNCAGMCMFGAMTSRLPLVEYFNAVTGWNLSADAYLKAGERILNLRKAFNVREGIKPGDHALNGRAVGETPLASGPLKGVTIDIQSLREEFFKVVGWDMATGGPTPDKMKKLGI
;
A
#
# COMPACT_ATOMS: atom_id res chain seq x y z
N MET A 1 -8.41 -19.77 -27.07
CA MET A 1 -7.13 -19.51 -26.35
C MET A 1 -7.46 -18.80 -25.05
N ALA A 2 -6.75 -19.13 -23.97
CA ALA A 2 -6.87 -18.40 -22.71
C ALA A 2 -6.42 -16.94 -22.90
N GLY A 3 -7.10 -16.01 -22.23
CA GLY A 3 -6.87 -14.56 -22.36
C GLY A 3 -6.52 -13.87 -21.04
N GLY A 4 -6.16 -12.59 -21.11
CA GLY A 4 -5.85 -11.71 -19.98
C GLY A 4 -4.36 -11.51 -19.72
N TYR A 5 -3.52 -12.41 -20.19
CA TYR A 5 -2.09 -12.41 -19.93
C TYR A 5 -1.28 -12.59 -21.22
N THR A 6 -0.05 -12.09 -21.22
CA THR A 6 0.85 -12.19 -22.38
C THR A 6 1.50 -13.58 -22.46
N GLY A 7 1.54 -14.29 -21.33
CA GLY A 7 2.04 -15.66 -21.25
C GLY A 7 3.50 -15.75 -20.88
N LYS A 8 4.15 -14.60 -20.66
CA LYS A 8 5.59 -14.51 -20.40
C LYS A 8 5.94 -13.51 -19.31
N TYR A 9 6.99 -13.83 -18.57
CA TYR A 9 7.70 -12.90 -17.71
C TYR A 9 9.20 -12.93 -18.02
N CYS A 10 9.94 -11.92 -17.59
CA CYS A 10 11.40 -11.88 -17.74
C CYS A 10 12.12 -11.81 -16.41
N ILE A 11 13.32 -12.37 -16.37
CA ILE A 11 14.32 -12.16 -15.32
C ILE A 11 15.53 -11.49 -15.98
N ILE A 12 15.89 -10.32 -15.50
CA ILE A 12 16.97 -9.48 -16.00
C ILE A 12 18.07 -9.45 -14.96
N ASP A 13 19.27 -9.92 -15.31
CA ASP A 13 20.44 -9.73 -14.46
C ASP A 13 21.12 -8.41 -14.83
N LEU A 14 21.17 -7.47 -13.89
CA LEU A 14 21.73 -6.13 -14.11
C LEU A 14 23.26 -6.11 -14.22
N GLY A 15 23.94 -7.11 -13.67
CA GLY A 15 25.40 -7.20 -13.70
C GLY A 15 25.89 -7.72 -15.04
N SER A 16 25.33 -8.83 -15.52
CA SER A 16 25.67 -9.41 -16.83
C SER A 16 24.87 -8.81 -17.99
N GLN A 17 23.79 -8.05 -17.70
CA GLN A 17 22.82 -7.54 -18.67
C GLN A 17 22.13 -8.65 -19.49
N THR A 18 22.04 -9.87 -18.93
CA THR A 18 21.36 -10.99 -19.57
C THR A 18 19.86 -11.00 -19.27
N VAL A 19 19.06 -11.46 -20.23
CA VAL A 19 17.60 -11.56 -20.12
C VAL A 19 17.17 -13.01 -20.30
N GLU A 20 16.55 -13.60 -19.28
CA GLU A 20 15.81 -14.87 -19.38
C GLU A 20 14.33 -14.55 -19.59
N THR A 21 13.73 -15.05 -20.68
CA THR A 21 12.28 -14.97 -20.90
C THR A 21 11.66 -16.33 -20.62
N VAL A 22 10.64 -16.37 -19.76
CA VAL A 22 10.00 -17.61 -19.32
C VAL A 22 8.53 -17.62 -19.69
N GLU A 23 8.09 -18.74 -20.27
CA GLU A 23 6.68 -19.02 -20.60
C GLU A 23 6.15 -20.17 -19.72
N PRO A 24 5.56 -19.88 -18.54
CA PRO A 24 5.22 -20.92 -17.57
C PRO A 24 3.94 -21.71 -17.92
N GLY A 25 3.23 -21.33 -18.98
CA GLY A 25 2.01 -22.00 -19.45
C GLY A 25 0.72 -21.69 -18.66
N ASP A 26 -0.45 -22.00 -19.24
CA ASP A 26 -1.78 -21.69 -18.67
C ASP A 26 -2.01 -22.32 -17.29
N ALA A 27 -1.44 -23.50 -17.02
CA ALA A 27 -1.56 -24.16 -15.72
C ALA A 27 -0.98 -23.32 -14.57
N PHE A 28 0.13 -22.61 -14.83
CA PHE A 28 0.72 -21.69 -13.86
C PHE A 28 -0.24 -20.53 -13.56
N TYR A 29 -0.77 -19.85 -14.59
CA TYR A 29 -1.70 -18.75 -14.41
C TYR A 29 -3.02 -19.20 -13.77
N ARG A 30 -3.54 -20.39 -14.08
CA ARG A 30 -4.71 -20.94 -13.38
C ARG A 30 -4.47 -21.16 -11.89
N LYS A 31 -3.23 -21.51 -11.51
CA LYS A 31 -2.86 -21.83 -10.13
C LYS A 31 -2.53 -20.58 -9.31
N TYR A 32 -1.76 -19.66 -9.89
CA TYR A 32 -1.19 -18.49 -9.20
C TYR A 32 -1.69 -17.15 -9.73
N LEU A 33 -2.51 -17.13 -10.79
CA LEU A 33 -2.95 -15.90 -11.46
C LEU A 33 -1.74 -15.08 -11.95
N SER A 34 -1.86 -13.75 -11.97
CA SER A 34 -0.76 -12.81 -12.22
C SER A 34 -0.47 -12.02 -10.92
N GLY A 35 0.24 -10.90 -11.01
CA GLY A 35 0.37 -9.97 -9.90
C GLY A 35 1.10 -10.57 -8.70
N TYR A 36 0.52 -10.46 -7.50
CA TYR A 36 1.12 -11.04 -6.29
C TYR A 36 1.35 -12.54 -6.39
N GLY A 37 0.44 -13.29 -7.00
CA GLY A 37 0.59 -14.74 -7.06
C GLY A 37 1.71 -15.17 -8.01
N LEU A 38 1.84 -14.52 -9.17
CA LEU A 38 3.00 -14.71 -10.06
C LEU A 38 4.29 -14.30 -9.34
N GLY A 39 4.33 -13.11 -8.74
CA GLY A 39 5.47 -12.62 -7.98
C GLY A 39 5.92 -13.58 -6.88
N ALA A 40 4.98 -14.05 -6.05
CA ALA A 40 5.25 -14.95 -4.95
C ALA A 40 5.70 -16.33 -5.43
N ALA A 41 5.11 -16.86 -6.51
CA ALA A 41 5.51 -18.15 -7.06
C ALA A 41 6.94 -18.11 -7.61
N VAL A 42 7.26 -17.10 -8.43
CA VAL A 42 8.60 -16.96 -9.01
C VAL A 42 9.67 -16.77 -7.94
N ILE A 43 9.45 -15.85 -6.99
CA ILE A 43 10.45 -15.56 -5.95
C ILE A 43 10.61 -16.75 -4.99
N MET A 44 9.51 -17.43 -4.62
CA MET A 44 9.58 -18.63 -3.78
C MET A 44 10.41 -19.74 -4.46
N GLU A 45 10.21 -19.94 -5.76
CA GLU A 45 10.90 -20.98 -6.52
C GLU A 45 12.37 -20.64 -6.79
N ARG A 46 12.65 -19.41 -7.20
CA ARG A 46 13.96 -19.03 -7.77
C ARG A 46 14.90 -18.40 -6.75
N GLN A 47 14.40 -17.66 -5.77
CA GLN A 47 15.26 -16.98 -4.80
C GLN A 47 15.67 -17.93 -3.67
N LYS A 48 16.98 -18.08 -3.46
CA LYS A 48 17.53 -18.84 -2.33
C LYS A 48 17.12 -18.23 -0.97
N PRO A 49 16.93 -19.06 0.06
CA PRO A 49 16.59 -18.58 1.40
C PRO A 49 17.75 -17.85 2.06
N GLY A 50 17.46 -16.93 2.98
CA GLY A 50 18.45 -16.33 3.87
C GLY A 50 19.32 -15.22 3.26
N LEU A 51 19.07 -14.82 2.02
CA LEU A 51 19.81 -13.73 1.36
C LEU A 51 19.57 -12.38 2.05
N ASP A 52 20.61 -11.57 2.21
CA ASP A 52 20.41 -10.18 2.63
C ASP A 52 19.59 -9.42 1.56
N PRO A 53 18.57 -8.62 1.92
CA PRO A 53 17.70 -7.92 0.98
C PRO A 53 18.43 -7.07 -0.08
N PHE A 54 19.62 -6.55 0.22
CA PHE A 54 20.44 -5.74 -0.70
C PHE A 54 21.45 -6.56 -1.51
N SER A 55 21.48 -7.89 -1.35
CA SER A 55 22.36 -8.75 -2.15
C SER A 55 21.99 -8.70 -3.63
N PRO A 56 22.95 -8.78 -4.56
CA PRO A 56 22.66 -8.86 -5.99
C PRO A 56 21.69 -10.00 -6.36
N GLU A 57 21.73 -11.12 -5.66
CA GLU A 57 20.94 -12.33 -5.92
C GLU A 57 19.47 -12.20 -5.52
N THR A 58 19.08 -11.17 -4.75
CA THR A 58 17.67 -10.97 -4.40
C THR A 58 16.87 -10.49 -5.60
N TYR A 59 15.62 -10.92 -5.66
CA TYR A 59 14.71 -10.57 -6.74
C TYR A 59 13.93 -9.30 -6.37
N LEU A 60 13.89 -8.36 -7.32
CA LEU A 60 12.95 -7.23 -7.33
C LEU A 60 12.03 -7.37 -8.53
N GLY A 61 10.73 -7.56 -8.31
CA GLY A 61 9.75 -7.82 -9.36
C GLY A 61 8.75 -6.69 -9.56
N PHE A 62 8.43 -6.37 -10.81
CA PHE A 62 7.31 -5.54 -11.23
C PHE A 62 6.28 -6.44 -11.90
N CYS A 63 5.08 -6.54 -11.32
CA CYS A 63 4.03 -7.44 -11.78
C CYS A 63 2.78 -6.65 -12.18
N SER A 64 2.21 -6.98 -13.34
CA SER A 64 0.89 -6.51 -13.76
C SER A 64 -0.21 -7.48 -13.36
N GLY A 65 -1.45 -6.99 -13.31
CA GLY A 65 -2.61 -7.81 -13.00
C GLY A 65 -3.08 -8.67 -14.16
N LEU A 66 -3.79 -9.75 -13.83
CA LEU A 66 -4.38 -10.66 -14.83
C LEU A 66 -5.45 -9.97 -15.69
N LEU A 67 -6.12 -8.94 -15.17
CA LEU A 67 -7.16 -8.20 -15.92
C LEU A 67 -6.61 -6.90 -16.54
N THR A 68 -5.34 -6.58 -16.32
CA THR A 68 -4.75 -5.34 -16.84
C THR A 68 -4.72 -5.34 -18.36
N GLY A 69 -5.10 -4.22 -18.98
CA GLY A 69 -5.15 -4.07 -20.43
C GLY A 69 -6.42 -4.64 -21.10
N THR A 70 -7.32 -5.30 -20.34
CA THR A 70 -8.52 -5.97 -20.89
C THR A 70 -9.75 -5.06 -21.00
N LYS A 71 -9.72 -3.88 -20.37
CA LYS A 71 -10.86 -2.97 -20.14
C LYS A 71 -11.81 -3.37 -19.02
N ALA A 72 -11.52 -4.41 -18.22
CA ALA A 72 -12.22 -4.61 -16.94
C ALA A 72 -12.04 -3.36 -16.06
N PHE A 73 -13.09 -2.90 -15.37
CA PHE A 73 -12.99 -1.70 -14.55
C PHE A 73 -12.04 -1.89 -13.36
N PHE A 74 -11.40 -0.82 -12.92
CA PHE A 74 -10.44 -0.78 -11.81
C PHE A 74 -9.14 -1.59 -12.00
N SER A 75 -8.92 -2.22 -13.16
CA SER A 75 -7.79 -3.15 -13.44
C SER A 75 -6.43 -2.48 -13.77
N GLY A 76 -6.19 -1.28 -13.25
CA GLY A 76 -5.02 -0.44 -13.56
C GLY A 76 -3.88 -0.49 -12.55
N ARG A 77 -3.84 -1.47 -11.64
CA ARG A 77 -2.79 -1.57 -10.61
C ARG A 77 -1.60 -2.40 -11.08
N PHE A 78 -0.40 -1.99 -10.68
CA PHE A 78 0.79 -2.82 -10.71
C PHE A 78 1.32 -3.04 -9.28
N MET A 79 2.16 -4.04 -9.15
CA MET A 79 2.72 -4.47 -7.88
C MET A 79 4.24 -4.52 -8.00
N VAL A 80 4.92 -4.04 -6.98
CA VAL A 80 6.35 -4.29 -6.76
C VAL A 80 6.47 -5.35 -5.67
N VAL A 81 7.31 -6.37 -5.88
CA VAL A 81 7.49 -7.49 -4.95
C VAL A 81 8.98 -7.79 -4.75
N GLY A 82 9.35 -8.30 -3.58
CA GLY A 82 10.74 -8.64 -3.25
C GLY A 82 10.90 -9.06 -1.80
N LYS A 83 12.15 -9.22 -1.35
CA LYS A 83 12.46 -9.33 0.08
C LYS A 83 12.55 -7.93 0.68
N SER A 84 11.81 -7.67 1.76
CA SER A 84 11.74 -6.36 2.41
C SER A 84 13.03 -6.09 3.22
N PRO A 85 13.79 -5.02 2.95
CA PRO A 85 14.91 -4.62 3.81
C PRO A 85 14.45 -4.08 5.18
N LEU A 86 13.18 -3.66 5.29
CA LEU A 86 12.62 -3.13 6.53
C LEU A 86 12.21 -4.24 7.52
N THR A 87 11.65 -5.34 7.01
CA THR A 87 11.02 -6.39 7.82
C THR A 87 11.68 -7.76 7.68
N GLY A 88 12.60 -7.93 6.73
CA GLY A 88 13.33 -9.19 6.49
C GLY A 88 12.51 -10.28 5.80
N GLY A 89 11.18 -10.19 5.76
CA GLY A 89 10.29 -11.14 5.10
C GLY A 89 9.86 -10.73 3.69
N TRP A 90 8.71 -11.26 3.26
CA TRP A 90 8.02 -10.91 2.03
C TRP A 90 7.66 -9.42 2.02
N GLY A 91 8.09 -8.72 0.98
CA GLY A 91 7.76 -7.32 0.71
C GLY A 91 6.88 -7.19 -0.53
N ASP A 92 5.86 -6.35 -0.44
CA ASP A 92 5.07 -5.95 -1.60
C ASP A 92 4.53 -4.53 -1.47
N ALA A 93 4.33 -3.88 -2.61
CA ALA A 93 3.66 -2.59 -2.68
C ALA A 93 2.83 -2.48 -3.96
N ASN A 94 1.73 -1.74 -3.89
CA ASN A 94 0.78 -1.58 -4.99
C ASN A 94 0.66 -0.11 -5.36
N ALA A 95 0.71 0.21 -6.65
CA ALA A 95 0.41 1.55 -7.14
C ALA A 95 -0.51 1.53 -8.37
N GLY A 96 -1.17 2.67 -8.60
CA GLY A 96 -2.11 2.88 -9.70
C GLY A 96 -1.45 3.56 -10.89
N GLY A 97 -2.19 4.46 -11.55
CA GLY A 97 -1.68 5.18 -12.71
C GLY A 97 -1.85 4.40 -14.00
N PHE A 98 -0.87 4.50 -14.89
CA PHE A 98 -0.88 3.87 -16.22
C PHE A 98 0.25 2.85 -16.43
N LEU A 99 1.23 2.77 -15.52
CA LEU A 99 2.39 1.89 -15.66
C LEU A 99 2.03 0.42 -15.91
N SER A 100 1.07 -0.12 -15.17
CA SER A 100 0.64 -1.53 -15.34
C SER A 100 0.20 -1.83 -16.77
N ARG A 101 -0.47 -0.87 -17.43
CA ARG A 101 -0.91 -1.01 -18.83
C ARG A 101 0.28 -1.07 -19.77
N GLU A 102 1.26 -0.19 -19.61
CA GLU A 102 2.42 -0.19 -20.49
C GLU A 102 3.35 -1.37 -20.23
N LEU A 103 3.47 -1.85 -18.98
CA LEU A 103 4.17 -3.11 -18.68
C LEU A 103 3.57 -4.28 -19.49
N LYS A 104 2.24 -4.42 -19.47
CA LYS A 104 1.51 -5.40 -20.28
C LYS A 104 1.74 -5.20 -21.78
N ARG A 105 1.70 -3.95 -22.25
CA ARG A 105 1.83 -3.63 -23.68
C ARG A 105 3.26 -3.75 -24.20
N ALA A 106 4.26 -3.69 -23.32
CA ALA A 106 5.64 -4.11 -23.61
C ALA A 106 5.75 -5.63 -23.76
N GLY A 107 4.67 -6.38 -23.55
CA GLY A 107 4.58 -7.80 -23.86
C GLY A 107 4.79 -8.73 -22.68
N TYR A 108 4.92 -8.23 -21.45
CA TYR A 108 5.22 -9.05 -20.27
C TYR A 108 4.12 -8.98 -19.22
N ASP A 109 3.92 -10.06 -18.48
CA ASP A 109 3.05 -10.06 -17.29
C ASP A 109 3.82 -9.59 -16.04
N ALA A 110 5.14 -9.85 -16.01
CA ALA A 110 6.04 -9.37 -14.98
C ALA A 110 7.49 -9.25 -15.49
N ILE A 111 8.27 -8.40 -14.83
CA ILE A 111 9.73 -8.26 -15.00
C ILE A 111 10.38 -8.39 -13.63
N PHE A 112 11.41 -9.22 -13.52
CA PHE A 112 12.23 -9.36 -12.32
C PHE A 112 13.65 -8.89 -12.59
N PHE A 113 14.28 -8.31 -11.57
CA PHE A 113 15.66 -7.86 -11.60
C PHE A 113 16.49 -8.60 -10.54
N THR A 114 17.62 -9.16 -10.97
CA THR A 114 18.72 -9.68 -10.15
C THR A 114 20.01 -8.96 -10.53
N GLY A 115 21.13 -9.34 -9.93
CA GLY A 115 22.42 -8.70 -10.15
C GLY A 115 22.47 -7.27 -9.59
N LYS A 116 23.55 -6.58 -9.92
CA LYS A 116 23.79 -5.17 -9.62
C LYS A 116 24.52 -4.55 -10.80
N ALA A 117 24.02 -3.44 -11.33
CA ALA A 117 24.68 -2.75 -12.43
C ALA A 117 25.99 -2.10 -11.94
N ALA A 118 27.03 -2.11 -12.78
CA ALA A 118 28.33 -1.54 -12.44
C ALA A 118 28.27 -0.02 -12.19
N THR A 119 27.42 0.68 -12.93
CA THR A 119 27.12 2.11 -12.78
C THR A 119 25.60 2.32 -12.67
N PRO A 120 25.15 3.49 -12.16
CA PRO A 120 23.74 3.87 -12.24
C PRO A 120 23.17 3.60 -13.64
N THR A 121 22.09 2.81 -13.70
CA THR A 121 21.49 2.33 -14.94
C THR A 121 19.99 2.56 -14.93
N TRP A 122 19.40 2.83 -16.09
CA TRP A 122 17.96 2.70 -16.31
C TRP A 122 17.68 1.78 -17.49
N VAL A 123 16.53 1.11 -17.47
CA VAL A 123 16.19 0.06 -18.44
C VAL A 123 14.96 0.47 -19.23
N ASP A 124 15.05 0.43 -20.56
CA ASP A 124 13.92 0.62 -21.47
C ASP A 124 13.37 -0.74 -21.92
N ILE A 125 12.07 -0.96 -21.74
CA ILE A 125 11.42 -2.25 -21.99
C ILE A 125 10.26 -2.07 -22.96
N THR A 126 10.34 -2.75 -24.10
CA THR A 126 9.30 -2.79 -25.14
C THR A 126 9.04 -4.22 -25.61
N GLU A 127 8.02 -4.42 -26.46
CA GLU A 127 7.82 -5.75 -27.06
C GLU A 127 8.92 -6.15 -28.06
N GLN A 128 9.75 -5.21 -28.52
CA GLN A 128 10.87 -5.46 -29.44
C GLN A 128 12.16 -5.84 -28.72
N GLY A 129 12.32 -5.45 -27.45
CA GLY A 129 13.54 -5.77 -26.69
C GLY A 129 13.67 -5.00 -25.39
N ILE A 130 14.78 -5.26 -24.71
CA ILE A 130 15.18 -4.62 -23.46
C ILE A 130 16.53 -3.94 -23.70
N THR A 131 16.60 -2.64 -23.43
CA THR A 131 17.81 -1.83 -23.63
C THR A 131 18.28 -1.23 -22.31
N PHE A 132 19.57 -1.31 -22.04
CA PHE A 132 20.21 -0.74 -20.85
C PHE A 132 20.82 0.61 -21.19
N HIS A 133 20.66 1.58 -20.30
CA HIS A 133 21.15 2.93 -20.49
C HIS A 133 21.86 3.42 -19.24
N ASP A 134 22.96 4.15 -19.44
CA ASP A 134 23.59 4.90 -18.35
C ASP A 134 22.59 5.90 -17.73
N ALA A 135 22.62 5.99 -16.39
CA ALA A 135 21.81 6.87 -15.58
C ALA A 135 22.66 7.75 -14.65
N ALA A 136 23.96 7.94 -14.91
CA ALA A 136 24.83 8.73 -14.05
C ALA A 136 24.33 10.19 -13.95
N ASN A 137 23.79 10.74 -15.04
CA ASN A 137 23.18 12.08 -15.06
C ASN A 137 21.77 12.15 -14.43
N LEU A 138 21.18 11.01 -14.09
CA LEU A 138 19.89 10.89 -13.41
C LEU A 138 20.06 10.64 -11.91
N TRP A 139 21.18 10.04 -11.49
CA TRP A 139 21.46 9.78 -10.09
C TRP A 139 21.53 11.09 -9.30
N GLY A 140 20.88 11.15 -8.13
CA GLY A 140 20.70 12.35 -7.31
C GLY A 140 19.48 13.21 -7.68
N LYS A 141 18.84 12.96 -8.84
CA LYS A 141 17.65 13.70 -9.27
C LYS A 141 16.38 13.19 -8.62
N ASP A 142 15.43 14.08 -8.43
CA ASP A 142 14.10 13.70 -7.95
C ASP A 142 13.31 12.91 -9.01
N ILE A 143 12.19 12.31 -8.59
CA ILE A 143 11.30 11.51 -9.47
C ILE A 143 10.82 12.32 -10.68
N ILE A 144 10.45 13.59 -10.50
CA ILE A 144 9.85 14.40 -11.55
C ILE A 144 10.89 14.75 -12.62
N GLU A 145 12.08 15.15 -12.20
CA GLU A 145 13.21 15.39 -13.10
C GLU A 145 13.64 14.12 -13.83
N THR A 146 13.74 12.99 -13.11
CA THR A 146 14.11 11.68 -13.68
C THR A 146 13.13 11.28 -14.79
N GLU A 147 11.83 11.30 -14.50
CA GLU A 147 10.81 10.96 -15.48
C GLU A 147 10.85 11.88 -16.70
N ARG A 148 11.02 13.19 -16.50
CA ARG A 148 11.08 14.17 -17.59
C ARG A 148 12.26 13.88 -18.52
N LEU A 149 13.46 13.70 -17.96
CA LEU A 149 14.68 13.48 -18.74
C LEU A 149 14.63 12.18 -19.55
N ILE A 150 14.06 11.11 -18.99
CA ILE A 150 13.87 9.86 -19.72
C ILE A 150 12.80 10.02 -20.82
N LYS A 151 11.68 10.70 -20.54
CA LYS A 151 10.64 10.97 -21.54
C LYS A 151 11.15 11.82 -22.71
N ASP A 152 11.98 12.83 -22.43
CA ASP A 152 12.62 13.67 -23.44
C ASP A 152 13.57 12.86 -24.36
N ARG A 153 14.17 11.79 -23.83
CA ARG A 153 15.04 10.87 -24.58
C ARG A 153 14.25 9.86 -25.43
N ILE A 154 13.22 9.23 -24.86
CA ILE A 154 12.42 8.19 -25.56
C ILE A 154 11.50 8.82 -26.62
N LYS A 155 10.98 10.02 -26.36
CA LYS A 155 10.05 10.76 -27.24
C LYS A 155 8.75 9.99 -27.56
N ASP A 156 8.33 9.08 -26.69
CA ASP A 156 7.00 8.50 -26.70
C ASP A 156 6.17 9.07 -25.54
N LYS A 157 5.01 9.63 -25.89
CA LYS A 157 4.07 10.21 -24.93
C LYS A 157 3.36 9.16 -24.08
N TRP A 158 3.38 7.88 -24.49
CA TRP A 158 2.75 6.79 -23.75
C TRP A 158 3.65 6.17 -22.70
N THR A 159 4.97 6.40 -22.76
CA THR A 159 5.93 5.83 -21.83
C THR A 159 5.57 6.10 -20.38
N GLN A 160 5.59 5.03 -19.60
CA GLN A 160 5.43 5.05 -18.15
C GLN A 160 6.74 4.63 -17.51
N ILE A 161 7.10 5.29 -16.42
CA ILE A 161 8.42 5.14 -15.80
C ILE A 161 8.20 4.84 -14.33
N ALA A 162 8.73 3.73 -13.86
CA ALA A 162 8.96 3.49 -12.44
C ALA A 162 10.38 3.95 -12.10
N SER A 163 10.54 4.81 -11.10
CA SER A 163 11.86 5.32 -10.68
C SER A 163 11.96 5.46 -9.17
N ILE A 164 13.21 5.52 -8.69
CA ILE A 164 13.53 5.91 -7.32
C ILE A 164 14.01 7.36 -7.29
N GLY A 165 13.70 8.07 -6.20
CA GLY A 165 14.31 9.36 -5.89
C GLY A 165 15.52 9.17 -4.97
N GLN A 166 15.98 10.27 -4.37
CA GLN A 166 17.17 10.30 -3.52
C GLN A 166 17.08 9.31 -2.34
N SER A 167 15.89 9.08 -1.77
CA SER A 167 15.74 8.15 -0.65
C SER A 167 16.03 6.69 -1.04
N GLY A 168 15.68 6.29 -2.27
CA GLY A 168 16.00 4.96 -2.78
C GLY A 168 17.49 4.80 -3.09
N GLU A 169 18.11 5.84 -3.67
CA GLU A 169 19.56 5.88 -3.93
C GLU A 169 20.38 5.80 -2.64
N ASN A 170 19.91 6.49 -1.60
CA ASN A 170 20.48 6.47 -0.26
C ASN A 170 20.11 5.20 0.54
N LEU A 171 19.47 4.20 -0.07
CA LEU A 171 19.09 2.95 0.57
C LEU A 171 18.21 3.10 1.83
N SER A 172 17.37 4.14 1.90
CA SER A 172 16.40 4.30 3.00
C SER A 172 15.42 3.13 3.02
N ARG A 173 15.34 2.39 4.14
CA ARG A 173 14.44 1.23 4.26
C ARG A 173 12.95 1.58 4.23
N ILE A 174 12.61 2.86 4.28
CA ILE A 174 11.24 3.37 4.13
C ILE A 174 11.00 4.03 2.75
N SER A 175 11.92 3.83 1.80
CA SER A 175 11.77 4.30 0.41
C SER A 175 10.93 3.36 -0.46
N GLY A 176 10.28 3.96 -1.44
CA GLY A 176 9.44 3.29 -2.42
C GLY A 176 9.85 3.59 -3.86
N ILE A 177 9.01 3.13 -4.79
CA ILE A 177 9.22 3.32 -6.22
C ILE A 177 8.02 4.09 -6.77
N ALA A 178 8.28 5.24 -7.40
CA ALA A 178 7.26 6.13 -7.90
C ALA A 178 7.15 6.11 -9.43
N THR A 179 5.95 6.42 -9.90
CA THR A 179 5.58 6.63 -11.30
C THR A 179 4.62 7.80 -11.38
N ASP A 180 4.35 8.31 -12.58
CA ASP A 180 3.38 9.38 -12.79
C ASP A 180 3.64 10.57 -11.86
N ARG A 181 4.90 10.93 -11.61
CA ARG A 181 5.33 12.09 -10.79
C ARG A 181 4.94 12.05 -9.31
N GLY A 182 4.51 10.91 -8.77
CA GLY A 182 4.13 10.80 -7.35
C GLY A 182 3.14 9.69 -7.01
N ARG A 183 2.71 8.86 -7.96
CA ARG A 183 2.05 7.59 -7.64
C ARG A 183 3.11 6.60 -7.19
N ILE A 184 3.02 6.13 -5.94
CA ILE A 184 4.12 5.38 -5.33
C ILE A 184 3.70 3.99 -4.86
N ALA A 185 4.54 2.99 -5.17
CA ALA A 185 4.59 1.70 -4.52
C ALA A 185 5.52 1.86 -3.30
N ALA A 186 4.97 2.35 -2.18
CA ALA A 186 5.75 3.01 -1.13
C ALA A 186 6.42 2.06 -0.13
N ARG A 187 5.68 1.04 0.32
CA ARG A 187 5.97 0.34 1.58
C ARG A 187 6.81 -0.91 1.37
N SER A 188 7.38 -1.45 2.45
CA SER A 188 8.34 -2.57 2.45
C SER A 188 9.75 -2.24 1.94
N GLY A 189 10.10 -0.96 1.73
CA GLY A 189 11.48 -0.55 1.43
C GLY A 189 12.02 -0.98 0.06
N LEU A 190 11.15 -1.34 -0.89
CA LEU A 190 11.59 -1.86 -2.18
C LEU A 190 12.28 -0.80 -3.07
N GLY A 191 12.13 0.49 -2.74
CA GLY A 191 12.94 1.56 -3.35
C GLY A 191 14.44 1.43 -3.03
N ALA A 192 14.79 1.05 -1.80
CA ALA A 192 16.17 0.81 -1.41
C ALA A 192 16.73 -0.46 -2.05
N VAL A 193 15.91 -1.49 -2.24
CA VAL A 193 16.32 -2.69 -3.01
C VAL A 193 16.67 -2.29 -4.45
N MET A 194 15.82 -1.47 -5.09
CA MET A 194 16.08 -0.94 -6.43
C MET A 194 17.38 -0.11 -6.48
N GLY A 195 17.60 0.76 -5.49
CA GLY A 195 18.84 1.55 -5.36
C GLY A 195 20.09 0.71 -5.13
N SER A 196 20.01 -0.35 -4.31
CA SER A 196 21.14 -1.24 -4.01
C SER A 196 21.71 -1.93 -5.25
N LYS A 197 20.86 -2.10 -6.27
CA LYS A 197 21.20 -2.69 -7.57
C LYS A 197 21.69 -1.67 -8.61
N ASN A 198 21.86 -0.41 -8.22
CA ASN A 198 22.16 0.73 -9.11
C ASN A 198 21.12 0.95 -10.22
N LEU A 199 19.87 0.53 -10.01
CA LEU A 199 18.78 0.70 -10.97
C LEU A 199 18.01 1.98 -10.65
N LYS A 200 18.20 3.05 -11.44
CA LYS A 200 17.53 4.35 -11.23
C LYS A 200 16.07 4.34 -11.68
N ALA A 201 15.79 3.71 -12.82
CA ALA A 201 14.46 3.71 -13.41
C ALA A 201 14.24 2.52 -14.37
N VAL A 202 12.96 2.21 -14.60
CA VAL A 202 12.49 1.30 -15.64
C VAL A 202 11.40 1.99 -16.43
N ALA A 203 11.60 2.11 -17.73
CA ALA A 203 10.63 2.66 -18.67
C ALA A 203 9.90 1.51 -19.38
N PHE A 204 8.58 1.65 -19.48
CA PHE A 204 7.71 0.72 -20.19
C PHE A 204 6.92 1.47 -21.26
N HIS A 205 6.96 0.96 -22.49
CA HIS A 205 6.07 1.37 -23.56
C HIS A 205 5.93 0.24 -24.57
N GLY A 206 4.79 0.22 -25.26
CA GLY A 206 4.54 -0.83 -26.24
C GLY A 206 3.14 -0.82 -26.84
N GLN A 207 2.89 -1.75 -27.75
CA GLN A 207 1.63 -1.88 -28.48
C GLN A 207 1.02 -3.29 -28.42
N ALA A 208 1.57 -4.20 -27.62
CA ALA A 208 1.06 -5.56 -27.51
C ALA A 208 -0.44 -5.57 -27.10
N LYS A 209 -1.24 -6.34 -27.84
CA LYS A 209 -2.66 -6.52 -27.57
C LYS A 209 -2.84 -7.64 -26.54
N ILE A 210 -3.63 -7.36 -25.51
CA ILE A 210 -3.95 -8.37 -24.50
C ILE A 210 -5.18 -9.17 -24.94
N PRO A 211 -5.08 -10.50 -25.11
CA PRO A 211 -6.19 -11.31 -25.57
C PRO A 211 -7.33 -11.33 -24.55
N VAL A 212 -8.57 -11.39 -25.02
CA VAL A 212 -9.78 -11.55 -24.19
C VAL A 212 -10.58 -12.69 -24.79
N ALA A 213 -10.84 -13.75 -24.02
CA ALA A 213 -11.50 -14.96 -24.52
C ALA A 213 -12.95 -14.70 -24.99
N ARG A 214 -13.71 -13.88 -24.25
CA ARG A 214 -15.10 -13.55 -24.55
C ARG A 214 -15.33 -12.02 -24.47
N PRO A 215 -14.96 -11.28 -25.53
CA PRO A 215 -15.03 -9.82 -25.52
C PRO A 215 -16.46 -9.27 -25.42
N ASP A 216 -17.46 -9.95 -25.98
CA ASP A 216 -18.86 -9.54 -25.91
C ASP A 216 -19.43 -9.70 -24.50
N ASP A 217 -19.11 -10.80 -23.81
CA ASP A 217 -19.43 -10.99 -22.39
C ASP A 217 -18.83 -9.87 -21.55
N LEU A 218 -17.53 -9.57 -21.75
CA LEU A 218 -16.84 -8.50 -21.03
C LEU A 218 -17.51 -7.14 -21.26
N LYS A 219 -17.90 -6.83 -22.50
CA LYS A 219 -18.63 -5.62 -22.84
C LYS A 219 -19.99 -5.56 -22.13
N SER A 220 -20.71 -6.68 -22.06
CA SER A 220 -21.99 -6.79 -21.36
C SER A 220 -21.85 -6.59 -19.86
N ILE A 221 -20.86 -7.24 -19.24
CA ILE A 221 -20.51 -7.09 -17.81
C ILE A 221 -20.19 -5.63 -17.50
N ASN A 222 -19.34 -5.00 -18.31
CA ASN A 222 -18.96 -3.59 -18.15
C ASN A 222 -20.16 -2.66 -18.24
N ARG A 223 -21.06 -2.85 -19.22
CA ARG A 223 -22.27 -2.03 -19.37
C ARG A 223 -23.13 -2.12 -18.12
N LYS A 224 -23.48 -3.34 -17.68
CA LYS A 224 -24.29 -3.58 -16.49
C LYS A 224 -23.65 -2.99 -15.23
N PHE A 225 -22.36 -3.27 -15.02
CA PHE A 225 -21.62 -2.74 -13.88
C PHE A 225 -21.64 -1.21 -13.86
N LEU A 226 -21.38 -0.55 -14.99
CA LEU A 226 -21.33 0.91 -15.05
C LEU A 226 -22.71 1.55 -14.85
N GLU A 227 -23.76 0.95 -15.38
CA GLU A 227 -25.15 1.38 -15.15
C GLU A 227 -25.50 1.35 -13.66
N ASP A 228 -25.13 0.29 -12.95
CA ASP A 228 -25.34 0.18 -11.51
C ASP A 228 -24.41 1.09 -10.71
N TYR A 229 -23.13 1.18 -11.10
CA TYR A 229 -22.12 1.98 -10.42
C TYR A 229 -22.45 3.47 -10.42
N LYS A 230 -23.14 3.98 -11.44
CA LYS A 230 -23.59 5.39 -11.52
C LYS A 230 -24.73 5.73 -10.55
N LYS A 231 -25.47 4.73 -10.03
CA LYS A 231 -26.63 4.95 -9.15
C LYS A 231 -26.20 5.22 -7.72
N SER A 232 -26.72 6.27 -7.10
CA SER A 232 -26.59 6.53 -5.66
C SER A 232 -27.90 7.08 -5.13
N LYS A 233 -28.30 6.69 -3.92
CA LYS A 233 -29.52 7.23 -3.30
C LYS A 233 -29.34 8.71 -2.98
N LEU A 234 -30.45 9.46 -2.99
CA LEU A 234 -30.43 10.87 -2.59
C LEU A 234 -29.93 11.02 -1.14
N SER A 235 -30.35 10.11 -0.25
CA SER A 235 -29.86 10.05 1.14
C SER A 235 -28.33 10.02 1.21
N ASP A 236 -27.69 9.16 0.41
CA ASP A 236 -26.24 8.94 0.47
C ASP A 236 -25.48 10.20 0.00
N ARG A 237 -25.99 10.85 -1.05
CA ARG A 237 -25.45 12.13 -1.53
C ARG A 237 -25.61 13.24 -0.49
N LEU A 238 -26.76 13.30 0.18
CA LEU A 238 -26.99 14.27 1.26
C LEU A 238 -26.08 14.00 2.46
N THR A 239 -25.88 12.74 2.85
CA THR A 239 -24.93 12.37 3.92
C THR A 239 -23.53 12.90 3.63
N VAL A 240 -23.01 12.70 2.41
CA VAL A 240 -21.68 13.22 2.02
C VAL A 240 -21.67 14.75 1.98
N ARG A 241 -22.72 15.39 1.45
CA ARG A 241 -22.82 16.86 1.40
C ARG A 241 -22.77 17.49 2.80
N TYR A 242 -23.37 16.85 3.80
CA TYR A 242 -23.42 17.32 5.19
C TYR A 242 -22.42 16.61 6.11
N MET A 243 -21.39 15.97 5.55
CA MET A 243 -20.43 15.15 6.32
C MET A 243 -19.72 15.94 7.43
N HIS A 244 -19.45 17.23 7.23
CA HIS A 244 -18.91 18.09 8.29
C HIS A 244 -19.85 18.21 9.50
N THR A 245 -21.16 18.37 9.25
CA THR A 245 -22.17 18.44 10.32
C THR A 245 -22.30 17.08 11.01
N VAL A 246 -22.33 16.00 10.23
CA VAL A 246 -22.34 14.63 10.75
C VAL A 246 -21.12 14.39 11.65
N SER A 247 -19.93 14.82 11.22
CA SER A 247 -18.70 14.66 12.00
C SER A 247 -18.69 15.49 13.29
N LYS A 248 -19.28 16.70 13.29
CA LYS A 248 -19.49 17.47 14.53
C LYS A 248 -20.42 16.75 15.49
N ILE A 249 -21.47 16.12 14.98
CA ILE A 249 -22.39 15.33 15.81
C ILE A 249 -21.68 14.12 16.39
N ILE A 250 -20.93 13.37 15.57
CA ILE A 250 -20.11 12.24 16.02
C ILE A 250 -19.15 12.67 17.14
N ALA A 251 -18.43 13.78 16.96
CA ALA A 251 -17.51 14.30 17.95
C ALA A 251 -18.18 14.61 19.30
N ARG A 252 -19.46 15.00 19.29
CA ARG A 252 -20.24 15.34 20.48
C ARG A 252 -20.96 14.15 21.11
N THR A 253 -21.44 13.21 20.30
CA THR A 253 -22.38 12.16 20.74
C THR A 253 -21.79 10.75 20.71
N GLY A 254 -20.70 10.53 19.97
CA GLY A 254 -20.13 9.21 19.70
C GLY A 254 -20.96 8.34 18.74
N ILE A 255 -22.10 8.82 18.24
CA ILE A 255 -22.99 8.05 17.36
C ILE A 255 -22.49 8.13 15.91
N SER A 256 -21.91 7.03 15.42
CA SER A 256 -21.36 6.94 14.07
C SER A 256 -22.38 6.48 12.99
N VAL A 257 -22.13 6.88 11.74
CA VAL A 257 -22.91 6.46 10.56
C VAL A 257 -22.28 5.19 9.96
N PRO A 258 -23.03 4.07 9.84
CA PRO A 258 -22.49 2.87 9.22
C PRO A 258 -22.03 3.11 7.79
N SER A 259 -20.77 2.78 7.48
CA SER A 259 -20.25 2.91 6.12
C SER A 259 -20.96 1.93 5.19
N GLN A 260 -21.38 2.43 4.03
CA GLN A 260 -21.96 1.64 2.95
C GLN A 260 -21.23 1.97 1.64
N PRO A 261 -21.17 1.04 0.66
CA PRO A 261 -20.41 1.25 -0.57
C PRO A 261 -20.78 2.52 -1.34
N SER A 262 -22.07 2.87 -1.40
CA SER A 262 -22.54 4.08 -2.10
C SER A 262 -22.11 5.38 -1.43
N ILE A 263 -22.06 5.45 -0.09
CA ILE A 263 -21.57 6.61 0.66
C ILE A 263 -20.08 6.80 0.39
N LEU A 264 -19.28 5.72 0.49
CA LEU A 264 -17.84 5.77 0.20
C LEU A 264 -17.57 6.16 -1.25
N LYS A 265 -18.37 5.66 -2.19
CA LYS A 265 -18.29 6.05 -3.60
C LYS A 265 -18.47 7.55 -3.77
N GLU A 266 -19.52 8.13 -3.19
CA GLU A 266 -19.79 9.56 -3.31
C GLU A 266 -18.71 10.40 -2.62
N LEU A 267 -18.25 9.97 -1.44
CA LEU A 267 -17.16 10.61 -0.71
C LEU A 267 -15.87 10.65 -1.55
N TYR A 268 -15.44 9.50 -2.07
CA TYR A 268 -14.23 9.42 -2.90
C TYR A 268 -14.38 10.10 -4.25
N ARG A 269 -15.57 10.08 -4.84
CA ARG A 269 -15.84 10.81 -6.09
C ARG A 269 -15.77 12.30 -5.86
N GLN A 270 -16.24 12.80 -4.70
CA GLN A 270 -16.26 14.22 -4.41
C GLN A 270 -14.90 14.73 -3.94
N TYR A 271 -14.35 14.14 -2.88
CA TYR A 271 -13.17 14.63 -2.16
C TYR A 271 -11.91 13.77 -2.37
N GLY A 272 -12.05 12.54 -2.86
CA GLY A 272 -10.99 11.52 -2.77
C GLY A 272 -10.91 10.96 -1.34
N THR A 273 -9.80 10.29 -1.01
CA THR A 273 -9.58 9.80 0.35
C THR A 273 -9.47 10.90 1.42
N PRO A 274 -9.05 12.16 1.14
CA PRO A 274 -9.11 13.26 2.11
C PRO A 274 -10.48 13.53 2.73
N GLY A 275 -11.56 13.00 2.13
CA GLY A 275 -12.89 13.11 2.71
C GLY A 275 -13.08 12.33 4.03
N GLN A 276 -12.10 11.51 4.41
CA GLN A 276 -12.15 10.71 5.63
C GLN A 276 -11.42 11.36 6.82
N THR A 277 -10.61 12.39 6.60
CA THR A 277 -9.66 12.91 7.60
C THR A 277 -10.38 13.35 8.89
N VAL A 278 -11.38 14.23 8.79
CA VAL A 278 -12.15 14.67 9.97
C VAL A 278 -12.92 13.51 10.60
N TYR A 279 -13.62 12.70 9.80
CA TYR A 279 -14.40 11.59 10.32
C TYR A 279 -13.53 10.63 11.15
N SER A 280 -12.37 10.26 10.62
CA SER A 280 -11.46 9.31 11.26
C SER A 280 -10.85 9.87 12.55
N ALA A 281 -10.50 11.16 12.58
CA ALA A 281 -10.06 11.81 13.82
C ALA A 281 -11.16 11.82 14.90
N MET A 282 -12.40 12.09 14.52
CA MET A 282 -13.52 12.21 15.47
C MET A 282 -14.03 10.85 15.95
N THR A 283 -13.88 9.77 15.18
CA THR A 283 -14.25 8.40 15.62
C THR A 283 -13.16 7.70 16.41
N GLY A 284 -11.95 8.27 16.47
CA GLY A 284 -10.78 7.62 17.06
C GLY A 284 -10.09 6.61 16.12
N ASP A 285 -10.44 6.59 14.83
CA ASP A 285 -9.76 5.73 13.85
C ASP A 285 -8.37 6.28 13.50
N MET A 286 -8.22 7.60 13.40
CA MET A 286 -6.93 8.24 13.14
C MET A 286 -6.09 8.28 14.41
N PRO A 287 -4.87 7.73 14.42
CA PRO A 287 -3.92 7.91 15.51
C PRO A 287 -3.48 9.37 15.64
N ILE A 288 -3.43 9.88 16.86
CA ILE A 288 -3.05 11.27 17.17
C ILE A 288 -1.83 11.27 18.08
N LYS A 289 -0.92 12.24 17.90
CA LYS A 289 0.29 12.45 18.72
C LYS A 289 1.05 11.13 18.99
N ASN A 290 1.60 10.52 17.95
CA ASN A 290 2.24 9.20 18.01
C ASN A 290 1.43 8.13 18.81
N TRP A 291 0.14 8.02 18.52
CA TRP A 291 -0.82 7.08 19.12
C TRP A 291 -1.17 7.31 20.60
N SER A 292 -0.62 8.33 21.26
CA SER A 292 -0.93 8.65 22.66
C SER A 292 -2.07 9.67 22.83
N GLY A 293 -2.42 10.38 21.76
CA GLY A 293 -3.42 11.45 21.77
C GLY A 293 -4.82 11.03 21.36
N VAL A 294 -5.76 11.96 21.47
CA VAL A 294 -7.19 11.80 21.19
C VAL A 294 -7.67 12.88 20.23
N GLY A 295 -8.34 12.48 19.15
CA GLY A 295 -8.77 13.42 18.10
C GLY A 295 -9.76 14.48 18.57
N ILE A 296 -10.70 14.16 19.47
CA ILE A 296 -11.68 15.17 19.93
C ILE A 296 -11.07 16.24 20.87
N THR A 297 -9.86 16.02 21.40
CA THR A 297 -9.18 16.95 22.32
C THR A 297 -7.89 17.50 21.72
N ASP A 298 -6.89 16.64 21.49
CA ASP A 298 -5.53 17.04 21.09
C ASP A 298 -5.46 17.48 19.63
N TYR A 299 -6.37 16.97 18.80
CA TYR A 299 -6.47 17.32 17.38
C TYR A 299 -7.93 17.59 16.98
N SER A 300 -8.54 18.57 17.69
CA SER A 300 -9.97 18.87 17.67
C SER A 300 -10.62 18.92 16.29
N TYR A 301 -11.95 18.91 16.25
CA TYR A 301 -12.71 19.11 15.01
C TYR A 301 -12.20 20.32 14.21
N GLU A 302 -11.95 21.46 14.86
CA GLU A 302 -11.49 22.70 14.23
C GLU A 302 -10.10 22.53 13.60
N SER A 303 -9.21 21.77 14.24
CA SER A 303 -7.89 21.42 13.69
C SER A 303 -8.02 20.50 12.49
N ALA A 304 -8.72 19.37 12.63
CA ALA A 304 -8.91 18.41 11.53
C ALA A 304 -9.65 19.03 10.32
N ALA A 305 -10.58 19.94 10.56
CA ALA A 305 -11.34 20.61 9.50
C ALA A 305 -10.50 21.59 8.67
N LYS A 306 -9.29 21.97 9.09
CA LYS A 306 -8.38 22.83 8.32
C LYS A 306 -7.71 22.10 7.16
N ASN A 307 -7.52 20.78 7.26
CA ASN A 307 -6.78 19.97 6.29
C ASN A 307 -7.57 18.74 5.78
N SER A 308 -8.89 18.85 5.69
CA SER A 308 -9.79 17.79 5.21
C SER A 308 -10.69 18.24 4.06
N ASP A 309 -11.28 17.27 3.36
CA ASP A 309 -12.43 17.47 2.46
C ASP A 309 -12.24 18.63 1.45
N SER A 310 -13.11 19.63 1.56
CA SER A 310 -13.20 20.80 0.71
C SER A 310 -11.97 21.69 0.78
N LYS A 311 -11.28 21.73 1.93
CA LYS A 311 -10.04 22.52 2.09
C LYS A 311 -8.93 22.01 1.19
N VAL A 312 -8.76 20.69 1.14
CA VAL A 312 -7.79 20.04 0.24
C VAL A 312 -8.21 20.21 -1.22
N THR A 313 -9.49 19.96 -1.54
CA THR A 313 -9.94 20.07 -2.94
C THR A 313 -9.95 21.49 -3.50
N LYS A 314 -9.86 22.53 -2.65
CA LYS A 314 -9.74 23.93 -3.11
C LYS A 314 -8.47 24.16 -3.94
N TYR A 315 -7.38 23.47 -3.61
CA TYR A 315 -6.12 23.51 -4.36
C TYR A 315 -6.17 22.71 -5.66
N GLN A 316 -7.19 21.86 -5.83
CA GLN A 316 -7.25 20.88 -6.90
C GLN A 316 -7.60 21.53 -8.25
N LYS A 317 -6.64 21.56 -9.16
CA LYS A 317 -6.81 22.12 -10.51
C LYS A 317 -7.49 21.13 -11.46
N ARG A 318 -7.24 19.81 -11.29
CA ARG A 318 -7.89 18.76 -12.09
C ARG A 318 -8.06 17.45 -11.34
N LYS A 319 -9.13 16.71 -11.67
CA LYS A 319 -9.30 15.30 -11.28
C LYS A 319 -8.67 14.39 -12.32
N TYR A 320 -8.26 13.20 -11.89
CA TYR A 320 -7.84 12.14 -12.81
C TYR A 320 -8.27 10.76 -12.30
N ALA A 321 -8.26 9.81 -13.22
CA ALA A 321 -8.51 8.40 -12.95
C ALA A 321 -7.30 7.57 -13.37
N CYS A 322 -7.02 6.51 -12.61
CA CYS A 322 -6.10 5.46 -13.06
C CYS A 322 -6.69 4.74 -14.28
N GLN A 323 -5.87 3.91 -14.95
CA GLN A 323 -6.34 3.11 -16.07
C GLN A 323 -7.63 2.34 -15.74
N SER A 324 -8.63 2.47 -16.64
CA SER A 324 -9.92 1.80 -16.56
C SER A 324 -10.71 2.05 -15.25
N CYS A 325 -10.49 3.18 -14.56
CA CYS A 325 -11.19 3.49 -13.31
C CYS A 325 -12.39 4.43 -13.53
N PRO A 326 -13.63 4.02 -13.17
CA PRO A 326 -14.80 4.91 -13.25
C PRO A 326 -14.98 5.82 -12.01
N LEU A 327 -14.14 5.68 -10.97
CA LEU A 327 -14.26 6.46 -9.73
C LEU A 327 -13.56 7.83 -9.79
N GLY A 328 -12.32 7.87 -10.26
CA GLY A 328 -11.53 9.11 -10.36
C GLY A 328 -11.23 9.80 -9.02
N CYS A 329 -10.74 9.06 -8.01
CA CYS A 329 -10.47 9.61 -6.68
C CYS A 329 -9.26 10.58 -6.62
N GLY A 330 -8.34 10.47 -7.57
CA GLY A 330 -7.11 11.24 -7.62
C GLY A 330 -7.32 12.68 -8.10
N GLY A 331 -6.41 13.57 -7.71
CA GLY A 331 -6.40 14.95 -8.16
C GLY A 331 -4.98 15.49 -8.25
N ILE A 332 -4.78 16.47 -9.14
CA ILE A 332 -3.59 17.30 -9.19
C ILE A 332 -3.93 18.65 -8.55
N ILE A 333 -3.09 19.08 -7.64
CA ILE A 333 -3.20 20.36 -6.93
C ILE A 333 -2.16 21.34 -7.46
N GLY A 334 -2.47 22.64 -7.39
CA GLY A 334 -1.44 23.67 -7.48
C GLY A 334 -0.83 23.88 -6.11
N ILE A 335 0.49 24.04 -6.04
CA ILE A 335 1.20 24.35 -4.80
C ILE A 335 1.31 25.87 -4.70
N GLU A 336 0.71 26.46 -3.66
CA GLU A 336 0.55 27.91 -3.52
C GLU A 336 1.56 28.54 -2.55
N LYS A 337 2.31 27.74 -1.78
CA LYS A 337 3.32 28.20 -0.82
C LYS A 337 4.45 27.17 -0.67
N GLY A 338 5.54 27.58 -0.02
CA GLY A 338 6.66 26.70 0.32
C GLY A 338 7.66 26.53 -0.81
N ARG A 339 8.59 25.58 -0.66
CA ARG A 339 9.71 25.35 -1.60
C ARG A 339 9.27 25.11 -3.05
N TYR A 340 8.05 24.61 -3.25
CA TYR A 340 7.51 24.23 -4.56
C TYR A 340 6.37 25.14 -5.04
N GLU A 341 6.26 26.35 -4.50
CA GLU A 341 5.28 27.35 -4.94
C GLU A 341 5.29 27.52 -6.47
N GLY A 342 4.09 27.64 -7.05
CA GLY A 342 3.89 27.80 -8.49
C GLY A 342 3.94 26.50 -9.29
N THR A 343 4.28 25.37 -8.66
CA THR A 343 4.30 24.06 -9.31
C THR A 343 2.99 23.28 -9.10
N GLN A 344 2.94 22.05 -9.61
CA GLN A 344 1.82 21.13 -9.43
C GLN A 344 2.29 19.83 -8.79
N GLY A 345 1.51 19.34 -7.84
CA GLY A 345 1.75 18.09 -7.13
C GLY A 345 0.52 17.18 -7.10
N HIS A 346 0.70 15.96 -6.59
CA HIS A 346 -0.40 15.05 -6.35
C HIS A 346 -1.17 15.48 -5.09
N LYS A 347 -2.51 15.48 -5.18
CA LYS A 347 -3.35 15.70 -4.01
C LYS A 347 -3.00 14.67 -2.92
N PRO A 348 -2.70 15.09 -1.68
CA PRO A 348 -2.40 14.15 -0.61
C PRO A 348 -3.57 13.20 -0.38
N GLU A 349 -3.26 11.95 -0.06
CA GLU A 349 -4.25 10.95 0.33
C GLU A 349 -4.50 11.03 1.86
N TYR A 350 -5.56 10.38 2.34
CA TYR A 350 -5.91 10.32 3.78
C TYR A 350 -4.72 9.97 4.67
N GLU A 351 -3.98 8.93 4.31
CA GLU A 351 -2.82 8.46 5.07
C GLU A 351 -1.77 9.56 5.25
N THR A 352 -1.50 10.34 4.19
CA THR A 352 -0.56 11.47 4.27
C THR A 352 -1.10 12.59 5.16
N LEU A 353 -2.41 12.88 5.11
CA LEU A 353 -3.04 13.89 5.95
C LEU A 353 -3.07 13.47 7.43
N GLY A 354 -3.23 12.17 7.72
CA GLY A 354 -3.11 11.66 9.08
C GLY A 354 -1.67 11.68 9.58
N ALA A 355 -0.73 11.18 8.76
CA ALA A 355 0.68 11.04 9.12
C ALA A 355 1.38 12.39 9.32
N PHE A 356 1.13 13.38 8.47
CA PHE A 356 1.69 14.73 8.61
C PHE A 356 0.75 15.71 9.31
N GLY A 357 -0.45 15.27 9.69
CA GLY A 357 -1.43 16.07 10.40
C GLY A 357 -1.61 15.62 11.84
N GLY A 358 -2.65 14.81 12.10
CA GLY A 358 -3.03 14.37 13.45
C GLY A 358 -1.91 13.65 14.21
N LEU A 359 -1.11 12.83 13.54
CA LEU A 359 0.00 12.10 14.16
C LEU A 359 1.09 13.04 14.70
N LEU A 360 1.30 14.20 14.05
CA LEU A 360 2.31 15.22 14.39
C LEU A 360 1.72 16.48 15.04
N LEU A 361 0.40 16.50 15.30
CA LEU A 361 -0.38 17.66 15.76
C LEU A 361 -0.25 18.90 14.85
N ASN A 362 -0.05 18.70 13.56
CA ASN A 362 0.05 19.76 12.57
C ASN A 362 -1.29 19.98 11.85
N ASN A 363 -1.87 21.17 11.95
CA ASN A 363 -3.11 21.53 11.25
C ASN A 363 -2.89 22.49 10.07
N ASP A 364 -1.64 22.76 9.71
CA ASP A 364 -1.29 23.60 8.57
C ASP A 364 -1.27 22.79 7.27
N LEU A 365 -2.26 23.04 6.41
CA LEU A 365 -2.43 22.29 5.17
C LEU A 365 -1.33 22.57 4.14
N ASP A 366 -0.79 23.80 4.09
CA ASP A 366 0.27 24.16 3.15
C ASP A 366 1.55 23.36 3.47
N THR A 367 1.91 23.25 4.74
CA THR A 367 3.01 22.39 5.23
C THR A 367 2.78 20.93 4.87
N ILE A 368 1.57 20.39 5.05
CA ILE A 368 1.29 18.98 4.70
C ILE A 368 1.41 18.75 3.19
N ILE A 369 0.99 19.71 2.37
CA ILE A 369 1.16 19.67 0.92
C ILE A 369 2.65 19.67 0.54
N GLU A 370 3.46 20.50 1.20
CA GLU A 370 4.91 20.54 0.99
C GLU A 370 5.59 19.22 1.39
N LEU A 371 5.31 18.68 2.58
CA LEU A 371 5.84 17.39 3.05
C LEU A 371 5.43 16.24 2.11
N ASN A 372 4.18 16.25 1.61
CA ASN A 372 3.71 15.29 0.61
C ASN A 372 4.49 15.39 -0.71
N GLU A 373 4.76 16.61 -1.19
CA GLU A 373 5.53 16.83 -2.41
C GLU A 373 7.00 16.42 -2.25
N MET A 374 7.62 16.74 -1.10
CA MET A 374 8.96 16.25 -0.74
C MET A 374 9.00 14.71 -0.79
N CYS A 375 8.01 14.03 -0.22
CA CYS A 375 7.96 12.58 -0.22
C CYS A 375 7.81 11.99 -1.64
N ASN A 376 6.93 12.58 -2.46
CA ASN A 376 6.72 12.14 -3.84
C ASN A 376 7.98 12.30 -4.70
N ARG A 377 8.73 13.40 -4.50
CA ARG A 377 9.97 13.71 -5.22
C ARG A 377 11.13 12.82 -4.79
N ALA A 378 11.28 12.61 -3.49
CA ALA A 378 12.33 11.77 -2.92
C ALA A 378 12.07 10.26 -3.07
N GLY A 379 10.82 9.87 -3.32
CA GLY A 379 10.41 8.47 -3.39
C GLY A 379 10.38 7.79 -2.02
N ILE A 380 9.81 8.45 -1.00
CA ILE A 380 9.73 7.96 0.38
C ILE A 380 8.28 7.80 0.84
N ASP A 381 8.01 6.79 1.67
CA ASP A 381 6.67 6.49 2.20
C ASP A 381 6.20 7.55 3.20
N THR A 382 5.09 8.22 2.91
CA THR A 382 4.54 9.28 3.79
C THR A 382 4.09 8.75 5.15
N ILE A 383 3.59 7.51 5.22
CA ILE A 383 3.18 6.88 6.48
C ILE A 383 4.40 6.68 7.38
N SER A 384 5.43 6.05 6.83
CA SER A 384 6.65 5.74 7.57
C SER A 384 7.44 7.00 7.91
N ALA A 385 7.54 7.96 6.99
CA ALA A 385 8.16 9.26 7.26
C ALA A 385 7.46 10.00 8.41
N GLY A 386 6.13 10.11 8.38
CA GLY A 386 5.37 10.72 9.48
C GLY A 386 5.52 9.96 10.80
N GLY A 387 5.51 8.63 10.77
CA GLY A 387 5.73 7.78 11.95
C GLY A 387 7.12 7.98 12.59
N VAL A 388 8.17 8.02 11.77
CA VAL A 388 9.54 8.28 12.21
C VAL A 388 9.72 9.68 12.78
N MET A 389 9.11 10.69 12.15
CA MET A 389 9.12 12.06 12.66
C MET A 389 8.39 12.17 14.01
N ALA A 390 7.23 11.51 14.14
CA ALA A 390 6.47 11.50 15.39
C ALA A 390 7.25 10.83 16.52
N PHE A 391 7.91 9.71 16.21
CA PHE A 391 8.82 9.03 17.13
C PHE A 391 9.98 9.94 17.58
N ALA A 392 10.62 10.64 16.65
CA ALA A 392 11.73 11.53 16.96
C ALA A 392 11.31 12.70 17.87
N ILE A 393 10.18 13.34 17.57
CA ILE A 393 9.63 14.42 18.40
C ILE A 393 9.27 13.90 19.80
N GLU A 394 8.67 12.71 19.92
CA GLU A 394 8.35 12.14 21.23
C GLU A 394 9.62 11.75 22.01
N CYS A 395 10.66 11.25 21.35
CA CYS A 395 11.96 11.01 21.97
C CYS A 395 12.58 12.30 22.51
N PHE A 396 12.47 13.41 21.76
CA PHE A 396 12.94 14.72 22.21
C PHE A 396 12.11 15.26 23.38
N GLU A 397 10.78 15.16 23.33
CA GLU A 397 9.86 15.54 24.42
C GLU A 397 10.15 14.77 25.73
N ASN A 398 10.74 13.58 25.63
CA ASN A 398 11.09 12.72 26.76
C ASN A 398 12.61 12.67 27.05
N ASP A 399 13.36 13.68 26.62
CA ASP A 399 14.80 13.86 26.88
C ASP A 399 15.69 12.67 26.44
N LEU A 400 15.23 11.86 25.48
CA LEU A 400 16.00 10.72 24.93
C LEU A 400 16.99 11.17 23.85
N ILE A 401 16.66 12.25 23.16
CA ILE A 401 17.53 12.99 22.25
C ILE A 401 17.38 14.49 22.55
N ASP A 402 18.39 15.28 22.22
CA ASP A 402 18.38 16.73 22.42
C ASP A 402 18.97 17.47 21.21
N THR A 403 19.19 18.78 21.35
CA THR A 403 19.75 19.62 20.28
C THR A 403 21.16 19.23 19.85
N THR A 404 21.91 18.47 20.66
CA THR A 404 23.21 17.93 20.27
C THR A 404 23.06 16.79 19.27
N ASN A 405 21.98 16.00 19.38
CA ASN A 405 21.70 14.92 18.44
C ASN A 405 21.04 15.40 17.14
N THR A 406 20.41 16.57 17.16
CA THR A 406 19.57 17.10 16.07
C THR A 406 20.18 18.29 15.34
N ASP A 407 21.50 18.49 15.45
CA ASP A 407 22.24 19.60 14.84
C ASP A 407 21.66 20.99 15.20
N GLY A 408 21.22 21.16 16.45
CA GLY A 408 20.62 22.39 16.96
C GLY A 408 19.10 22.50 16.74
N LEU A 409 18.47 21.58 16.02
CA LEU A 409 17.03 21.62 15.74
C LEU A 409 16.21 21.24 16.98
N THR A 410 15.38 22.17 17.48
CA THR A 410 14.45 21.86 18.57
C THR A 410 13.22 21.15 18.02
N LEU A 411 13.01 19.88 18.40
CA LEU A 411 11.91 19.07 17.89
C LEU A 411 10.64 19.31 18.70
N GLU A 412 9.65 19.97 18.09
CA GLU A 412 8.38 20.31 18.72
C GLU A 412 7.19 19.85 17.87
N TRP A 413 6.13 19.41 18.55
CA TRP A 413 4.87 19.02 17.91
C TRP A 413 4.26 20.19 17.14
N GLY A 414 3.75 19.90 15.94
CA GLY A 414 2.96 20.84 15.15
C GLY A 414 3.69 22.08 14.63
N LYS A 415 5.04 22.11 14.63
CA LYS A 415 5.83 23.24 14.13
C LYS A 415 6.25 23.08 12.65
N PRO A 416 5.64 23.81 11.70
CA PRO A 416 5.89 23.68 10.26
C PRO A 416 7.37 23.57 9.84
N ASP A 417 8.17 24.59 10.19
CA ASP A 417 9.56 24.69 9.74
C ASP A 417 10.43 23.55 10.28
N VAL A 418 10.13 23.07 11.48
CA VAL A 418 10.82 21.94 12.12
C VAL A 418 10.48 20.64 11.38
N LEU A 419 9.21 20.43 11.04
CA LEU A 419 8.77 19.23 10.31
C LEU A 419 9.40 19.16 8.91
N ILE A 420 9.46 20.29 8.20
CA ILE A 420 10.07 20.39 6.87
C ILE A 420 11.58 20.08 6.95
N GLN A 421 12.29 20.70 7.89
CA GLN A 421 13.73 20.46 8.08
C GLN A 421 14.03 19.01 8.47
N LEU A 422 13.24 18.43 9.37
CA LEU A 422 13.43 17.05 9.82
C LEU A 422 13.24 16.06 8.66
N LEU A 423 12.19 16.24 7.84
CA LEU A 423 11.98 15.39 6.66
C LEU A 423 13.12 15.54 5.64
N ASP A 424 13.60 16.76 5.42
CA ASP A 424 14.73 17.02 4.52
C ASP A 424 15.99 16.29 4.98
N LYS A 425 16.30 16.32 6.27
CA LYS A 425 17.40 15.54 6.88
C LYS A 425 17.22 14.04 6.68
N ILE A 426 16.01 13.50 6.90
CA ILE A 426 15.69 12.08 6.70
C ILE A 426 15.93 11.65 5.24
N ILE A 427 15.45 12.44 4.27
CA ILE A 427 15.59 12.14 2.83
C ILE A 427 17.07 12.02 2.43
N HIS A 428 17.91 12.90 2.97
CA HIS A 428 19.33 13.00 2.61
C HIS A 428 20.27 12.24 3.55
N ARG A 429 19.74 11.56 4.59
CA ARG A 429 20.53 10.95 5.68
C ARG A 429 21.51 11.94 6.33
N ASP A 430 21.09 13.18 6.52
CA ASP A 430 21.92 14.22 7.12
C ASP A 430 21.71 14.30 8.64
N GLY A 431 22.79 14.18 9.43
CA GLY A 431 22.78 14.20 10.89
C GLY A 431 21.80 13.17 11.49
N ILE A 432 20.84 13.64 12.29
CA ILE A 432 19.76 12.80 12.85
C ILE A 432 18.97 12.05 11.76
N GLY A 433 18.95 12.59 10.54
CA GLY A 433 18.32 11.96 9.39
C GLY A 433 18.84 10.55 9.09
N ASP A 434 20.13 10.28 9.26
CA ASP A 434 20.68 8.92 9.06
C ASP A 434 20.20 7.93 10.12
N THR A 435 19.99 8.40 11.35
CA THR A 435 19.42 7.58 12.42
C THR A 435 17.98 7.17 12.09
N LEU A 436 17.24 8.08 11.46
CA LEU A 436 15.81 7.99 11.23
C LEU A 436 15.43 7.34 9.88
N ALA A 437 16.29 7.43 8.85
CA ALA A 437 15.99 7.02 7.48
C ALA A 437 15.69 5.52 7.28
N ASP A 438 15.90 4.70 8.30
CA ASP A 438 15.70 3.26 8.26
C ASP A 438 14.46 2.77 9.04
N GLY A 439 13.60 3.70 9.47
CA GLY A 439 12.35 3.39 10.18
C GLY A 439 12.50 3.35 11.70
N VAL A 440 11.37 3.39 12.41
CA VAL A 440 11.32 3.58 13.87
C VAL A 440 11.97 2.45 14.66
N LYS A 441 11.95 1.22 14.14
CA LYS A 441 12.57 0.07 14.82
C LYS A 441 14.08 0.24 14.91
N ILE A 442 14.73 0.50 13.78
CA ILE A 442 16.18 0.69 13.70
C ILE A 442 16.58 2.00 14.38
N ALA A 443 15.79 3.06 14.22
CA ALA A 443 16.02 4.32 14.92
C ALA A 443 15.99 4.13 16.45
N ALA A 444 15.04 3.37 16.99
CA ALA A 444 14.97 3.07 18.41
C ALA A 444 16.14 2.23 18.92
N GLU A 445 16.62 1.28 18.12
CA GLU A 445 17.84 0.51 18.42
C GLU A 445 19.07 1.43 18.47
N LYS A 446 19.22 2.35 17.51
CA LYS A 446 20.32 3.33 17.46
C LYS A 446 20.27 4.33 18.63
N ILE A 447 19.10 4.87 18.96
CA ILE A 447 18.91 5.84 20.05
C ILE A 447 19.08 5.16 21.42
N GLY A 448 18.61 3.91 21.56
CA GLY A 448 18.64 3.19 22.82
C GLY A 448 17.73 3.85 23.86
N ARG A 449 18.17 3.89 25.12
CA ARG A 449 17.50 4.58 26.25
C ARG A 449 16.01 4.22 26.41
N ASN A 450 15.67 2.96 26.12
CA ASN A 450 14.30 2.44 26.15
C ASN A 450 13.31 3.20 25.23
N SER A 451 13.82 3.77 24.13
CA SER A 451 13.02 4.48 23.13
C SER A 451 12.02 3.57 22.38
N ALA A 452 12.26 2.26 22.35
CA ALA A 452 11.42 1.28 21.63
C ALA A 452 9.92 1.35 21.99
N LYS A 453 9.56 1.78 23.21
CA LYS A 453 8.15 1.97 23.61
C LYS A 453 7.42 3.06 22.80
N TYR A 454 8.16 4.01 22.23
CA TYR A 454 7.64 5.08 21.36
C TYR A 454 7.65 4.69 19.88
N ALA A 455 8.28 3.58 19.50
CA ALA A 455 8.39 3.13 18.12
C ALA A 455 7.12 2.39 17.69
N MET A 456 6.22 3.10 17.01
CA MET A 456 4.92 2.58 16.56
C MET A 456 5.05 1.76 15.26
N HIS A 457 5.38 0.47 15.39
CA HIS A 457 5.53 -0.44 14.25
C HIS A 457 4.97 -1.84 14.50
N ALA A 458 4.90 -2.64 13.43
CA ALA A 458 4.81 -4.10 13.46
C ALA A 458 5.95 -4.67 12.61
N GLY A 459 6.89 -5.38 13.25
CA GLY A 459 8.04 -5.98 12.58
C GLY A 459 8.98 -5.03 11.84
N GLY A 460 9.04 -3.75 12.25
CA GLY A 460 9.82 -2.70 11.60
C GLY A 460 9.00 -1.77 10.72
N GLN A 461 7.84 -2.21 10.21
CA GLN A 461 6.98 -1.37 9.40
C GLN A 461 6.07 -0.50 10.28
N GLU A 462 6.15 0.82 10.11
CA GLU A 462 5.33 1.80 10.83
C GLU A 462 3.82 1.50 10.67
N LEU A 463 3.02 1.82 11.68
CA LEU A 463 1.58 1.60 11.60
C LEU A 463 0.90 2.69 10.75
N PRO A 464 -0.13 2.33 9.95
CA PRO A 464 -0.88 3.28 9.14
C PRO A 464 -1.89 4.06 9.97
N MET A 465 -2.60 5.00 9.36
CA MET A 465 -3.50 5.94 10.04
C MET A 465 -4.87 5.32 10.38
N HIS A 466 -4.86 4.09 10.91
CA HIS A 466 -6.04 3.33 11.31
C HIS A 466 -5.79 2.58 12.63
N ASP A 467 -6.53 2.94 13.67
CA ASP A 467 -6.35 2.45 15.04
C ASP A 467 -7.01 1.08 15.23
N SER A 468 -6.19 0.07 15.54
CA SER A 468 -6.68 -1.29 15.77
C SER A 468 -7.66 -1.39 16.93
N ARG A 469 -7.63 -0.47 17.90
CA ARG A 469 -8.58 -0.45 19.03
C ARG A 469 -10.00 -0.16 18.56
N LEU A 470 -10.18 0.54 17.44
CA LEU A 470 -11.49 0.76 16.83
C LEU A 470 -11.96 -0.47 16.04
N ASP A 471 -11.10 -1.02 15.18
CA ASP A 471 -11.36 -2.25 14.41
C ASP A 471 -10.23 -3.26 14.64
N PRO A 472 -10.42 -4.27 15.52
CA PRO A 472 -9.39 -5.27 15.81
C PRO A 472 -8.97 -6.13 14.62
N GLY A 473 -9.71 -6.10 13.50
CA GLY A 473 -9.25 -6.71 12.25
C GLY A 473 -7.94 -6.10 11.74
N TYR A 474 -7.67 -4.82 12.04
CA TYR A 474 -6.39 -4.21 11.73
C TYR A 474 -5.24 -4.82 12.55
N ALA A 475 -5.46 -5.22 13.80
CA ALA A 475 -4.41 -5.86 14.59
C ALA A 475 -3.95 -7.19 13.94
N ILE A 476 -4.90 -7.96 13.39
CA ILE A 476 -4.59 -9.16 12.61
C ILE A 476 -3.79 -8.79 11.35
N ALA A 477 -4.22 -7.75 10.62
CA ALA A 477 -3.52 -7.31 9.41
C ALA A 477 -2.10 -6.81 9.68
N TYR A 478 -1.88 -6.15 10.81
CA TYR A 478 -0.59 -5.58 11.13
C TYR A 478 0.40 -6.63 11.60
N GLU A 479 -0.05 -7.64 12.33
CA GLU A 479 0.86 -8.59 12.99
C GLU A 479 0.95 -9.94 12.26
N CYS A 480 -0.18 -10.46 11.79
CA CYS A 480 -0.27 -11.86 11.36
C CYS A 480 0.05 -12.04 9.86
N GLU A 481 -0.40 -11.12 9.03
CA GLU A 481 -0.28 -11.19 7.57
C GLU A 481 1.20 -11.23 7.10
N PRO A 482 1.48 -11.67 5.86
CA PRO A 482 2.85 -11.77 5.36
C PRO A 482 3.58 -10.42 5.26
N THR A 483 2.84 -9.32 5.05
CA THR A 483 3.37 -7.95 5.12
C THR A 483 2.82 -7.24 6.35
N PRO A 484 3.62 -7.05 7.41
CA PRO A 484 3.15 -6.46 8.65
C PRO A 484 2.85 -4.96 8.51
N GLY A 485 2.17 -4.41 9.50
CA GLY A 485 1.88 -2.98 9.65
C GLY A 485 1.03 -2.38 8.54
N ARG A 486 0.16 -3.14 7.85
CA ARG A 486 -0.57 -2.66 6.65
C ARG A 486 -2.09 -2.70 6.77
N HIS A 487 -2.76 -1.60 6.41
CA HIS A 487 -4.23 -1.50 6.39
C HIS A 487 -4.85 -1.96 5.05
N THR A 488 -4.12 -1.88 3.94
CA THR A 488 -4.59 -2.23 2.58
C THR A 488 -4.68 -3.74 2.30
N ILE A 489 -5.00 -4.52 3.34
CA ILE A 489 -5.21 -5.96 3.26
C ILE A 489 -6.68 -6.27 3.55
N SER A 490 -7.05 -6.18 4.82
CA SER A 490 -8.42 -6.37 5.30
C SER A 490 -8.55 -5.82 6.72
N CYS A 491 -9.80 -5.62 7.12
CA CYS A 491 -10.26 -5.39 8.48
C CYS A 491 -11.73 -5.80 8.53
N TYR A 492 -12.40 -5.72 9.68
CA TYR A 492 -13.81 -6.13 9.74
C TYR A 492 -14.69 -5.24 8.85
N LEU A 493 -14.41 -3.93 8.83
CA LEU A 493 -15.10 -2.99 7.95
C LEU A 493 -14.90 -3.32 6.47
N TYR A 494 -13.65 -3.48 6.02
CA TYR A 494 -13.34 -3.70 4.60
C TYR A 494 -13.89 -5.04 4.12
N ALA A 495 -13.72 -6.11 4.89
CA ALA A 495 -14.28 -7.42 4.55
C ALA A 495 -15.81 -7.39 4.43
N GLY A 496 -16.47 -6.58 5.26
CA GLY A 496 -17.90 -6.29 5.13
C GLY A 496 -18.26 -5.60 3.81
N LEU A 497 -17.52 -4.56 3.45
CA LEU A 497 -17.71 -3.77 2.23
C LEU A 497 -17.44 -4.56 0.95
N PHE A 498 -16.40 -5.41 0.95
CA PHE A 498 -16.07 -6.32 -0.16
C PHE A 498 -17.22 -7.27 -0.51
N GLY A 499 -18.15 -7.50 0.42
CA GLY A 499 -19.32 -8.34 0.18
C GLY A 499 -18.99 -9.82 -0.01
N VAL A 500 -17.84 -10.28 0.51
CA VAL A 500 -17.33 -11.65 0.29
C VAL A 500 -18.35 -12.74 0.66
N LYS A 501 -19.13 -12.53 1.72
CA LYS A 501 -20.19 -13.46 2.16
C LYS A 501 -21.33 -13.65 1.15
N HIS A 502 -21.45 -12.77 0.17
CA HIS A 502 -22.49 -12.82 -0.84
C HIS A 502 -21.98 -13.35 -2.17
N SER A 503 -20.72 -13.05 -2.51
CA SER A 503 -20.12 -13.45 -3.78
C SER A 503 -19.47 -14.84 -3.72
N PHE A 504 -19.15 -15.34 -2.52
CA PHE A 504 -18.44 -16.60 -2.34
C PHE A 504 -19.17 -17.53 -1.36
N PRO A 505 -19.79 -18.63 -1.84
CA PRO A 505 -20.49 -19.59 -0.99
C PRO A 505 -19.63 -20.18 0.13
N ALA A 506 -18.37 -20.52 -0.14
CA ALA A 506 -17.45 -21.05 0.87
C ALA A 506 -17.19 -20.04 2.00
N ALA A 507 -17.02 -18.75 1.66
CA ALA A 507 -16.87 -17.67 2.63
C ALA A 507 -18.13 -17.51 3.50
N ASN A 508 -19.31 -17.55 2.88
CA ASN A 508 -20.58 -17.49 3.62
C ASN A 508 -20.70 -18.64 4.62
N LEU A 509 -20.38 -19.86 4.17
CA LEU A 509 -20.47 -21.07 4.99
C LEU A 509 -19.51 -21.04 6.17
N MET A 510 -18.24 -20.65 5.97
CA MET A 510 -17.26 -20.55 7.06
C MET A 510 -17.69 -19.51 8.10
N ILE A 511 -18.23 -18.36 7.67
CA ILE A 511 -18.69 -17.31 8.59
C ILE A 511 -19.92 -17.79 9.38
N LYS A 512 -20.91 -18.40 8.72
CA LYS A 512 -22.15 -18.88 9.37
C LYS A 512 -21.91 -19.99 10.39
N LYS A 513 -20.90 -20.84 10.17
CA LYS A 513 -20.56 -21.95 11.09
C LYS A 513 -19.77 -21.52 12.33
N SER A 514 -19.36 -20.26 12.42
CA SER A 514 -18.61 -19.76 13.59
C SER A 514 -19.46 -19.77 14.86
N LYS A 515 -18.81 -20.04 16.00
CA LYS A 515 -19.41 -19.95 17.33
C LYS A 515 -18.80 -18.77 18.07
N GLY A 516 -19.60 -17.75 18.37
CA GLY A 516 -19.15 -16.54 19.07
C GLY A 516 -18.70 -15.40 18.15
N LYS A 517 -18.68 -14.17 18.70
CA LYS A 517 -18.43 -12.93 17.95
C LYS A 517 -17.01 -12.87 17.37
N MET A 518 -15.99 -13.22 18.16
CA MET A 518 -14.59 -13.21 17.74
C MET A 518 -14.35 -14.15 16.56
N ALA A 519 -14.71 -15.43 16.73
CA ALA A 519 -14.62 -16.47 15.70
C ALA A 519 -15.33 -16.07 14.39
N ARG A 520 -16.48 -15.40 14.47
CA ARG A 520 -17.20 -14.88 13.30
C ARG A 520 -16.43 -13.77 12.59
N ASN A 521 -15.94 -12.80 13.36
CA ASN A 521 -15.24 -11.64 12.83
C ASN A 521 -13.89 -12.04 12.22
N VAL A 522 -13.14 -12.94 12.85
CA VAL A 522 -11.87 -13.47 12.32
C VAL A 522 -12.09 -14.24 11.01
N ARG A 523 -13.17 -15.02 10.88
CA ARG A 523 -13.51 -15.68 9.61
C ARG A 523 -13.94 -14.70 8.52
N LEU A 524 -14.65 -13.64 8.88
CA LEU A 524 -14.98 -12.55 7.95
C LEU A 524 -13.69 -11.88 7.45
N TYR A 525 -12.78 -11.55 8.37
CA TYR A 525 -11.46 -11.01 8.06
C TYR A 525 -10.69 -11.93 7.11
N ALA A 526 -10.55 -13.22 7.43
CA ALA A 526 -9.80 -14.17 6.62
C ALA A 526 -10.36 -14.28 5.19
N ALA A 527 -11.69 -14.34 5.04
CA ALA A 527 -12.32 -14.33 3.73
C ALA A 527 -12.05 -13.01 2.96
N GLY A 528 -12.03 -11.88 3.67
CA GLY A 528 -11.63 -10.58 3.13
C GLY A 528 -10.17 -10.56 2.65
N SER A 529 -9.25 -11.14 3.43
CA SER A 529 -7.83 -11.27 3.07
C SER A 529 -7.66 -12.14 1.82
N PHE A 530 -8.32 -13.31 1.75
CA PHE A 530 -8.28 -14.16 0.55
C PHE A 530 -8.77 -13.42 -0.69
N TYR A 531 -9.86 -12.66 -0.57
CA TYR A 531 -10.37 -11.83 -1.65
C TYR A 531 -9.40 -10.71 -2.05
N MET A 532 -8.72 -10.08 -1.09
CA MET A 532 -7.72 -9.05 -1.39
C MET A 532 -6.52 -9.62 -2.16
N GLN A 533 -6.10 -10.86 -1.89
CA GLN A 533 -5.09 -11.53 -2.71
C GLN A 533 -5.55 -11.63 -4.18
N LEU A 534 -6.82 -11.95 -4.42
CA LEU A 534 -7.39 -12.00 -5.78
C LEU A 534 -7.42 -10.62 -6.45
N LEU A 535 -7.82 -9.57 -5.73
CA LEU A 535 -7.82 -8.20 -6.28
C LEU A 535 -6.42 -7.80 -6.73
N ASN A 536 -5.41 -8.04 -5.90
CA ASN A 536 -4.02 -7.74 -6.24
C ASN A 536 -3.55 -8.57 -7.44
N CYS A 537 -3.87 -9.86 -7.51
CA CYS A 537 -3.53 -10.70 -8.66
C CYS A 537 -4.29 -10.30 -9.95
N ALA A 538 -5.48 -9.74 -9.82
CA ALA A 538 -6.26 -9.20 -10.92
C ALA A 538 -5.72 -7.85 -11.42
N GLY A 539 -4.89 -7.15 -10.63
CA GLY A 539 -4.50 -5.76 -10.85
C GLY A 539 -5.63 -4.77 -10.58
N MET A 540 -6.60 -5.15 -9.75
CA MET A 540 -7.76 -4.32 -9.43
C MET A 540 -7.52 -3.44 -8.21
N CYS A 541 -8.04 -2.22 -8.26
CA CYS A 541 -8.02 -1.31 -7.13
C CYS A 541 -9.00 -1.76 -6.03
N MET A 542 -8.51 -1.82 -4.78
CA MET A 542 -9.31 -2.08 -3.57
C MET A 542 -10.56 -1.20 -3.49
N PHE A 543 -10.47 0.07 -3.91
CA PHE A 543 -11.63 0.97 -3.85
C PHE A 543 -12.79 0.52 -4.73
N GLY A 544 -12.54 -0.19 -5.84
CA GLY A 544 -13.62 -0.78 -6.62
C GLY A 544 -14.46 -1.75 -5.78
N ALA A 545 -13.81 -2.55 -4.92
CA ALA A 545 -14.47 -3.48 -4.01
C ALA A 545 -15.11 -2.79 -2.79
N MET A 546 -14.57 -1.66 -2.34
CA MET A 546 -15.15 -0.91 -1.22
C MET A 546 -16.37 -0.08 -1.63
N THR A 547 -16.39 0.40 -2.87
CA THR A 547 -17.44 1.31 -3.38
C THR A 547 -18.51 0.59 -4.20
N SER A 548 -18.35 -0.71 -4.45
CA SER A 548 -19.30 -1.51 -5.22
C SER A 548 -19.13 -3.02 -5.03
N ARG A 549 -20.09 -3.78 -5.57
CA ARG A 549 -19.95 -5.23 -5.77
C ARG A 549 -19.23 -5.47 -7.10
N LEU A 550 -17.90 -5.63 -7.06
CA LEU A 550 -17.14 -5.91 -8.28
C LEU A 550 -17.51 -7.30 -8.86
N PRO A 551 -17.80 -7.40 -10.17
CA PRO A 551 -18.05 -8.68 -10.84
C PRO A 551 -16.72 -9.39 -11.16
N LEU A 552 -15.93 -9.65 -10.12
CA LEU A 552 -14.55 -10.14 -10.24
C LEU A 552 -14.48 -11.52 -10.91
N VAL A 553 -15.38 -12.43 -10.51
CA VAL A 553 -15.42 -13.81 -11.02
C VAL A 553 -15.86 -13.81 -12.49
N GLU A 554 -16.85 -12.98 -12.83
CA GLU A 554 -17.33 -12.79 -14.19
C GLU A 554 -16.23 -12.18 -15.07
N TYR A 555 -15.46 -11.22 -14.56
CA TYR A 555 -14.32 -10.68 -15.28
C TYR A 555 -13.24 -11.72 -15.54
N PHE A 556 -12.83 -12.48 -14.51
CA PHE A 556 -11.85 -13.55 -14.72
C PHE A 556 -12.34 -14.54 -15.77
N ASN A 557 -13.57 -15.01 -15.66
CA ASN A 557 -14.11 -15.99 -16.60
C ASN A 557 -14.27 -15.41 -18.00
N ALA A 558 -14.76 -14.18 -18.19
CA ALA A 558 -14.90 -13.57 -19.51
C ALA A 558 -13.54 -13.33 -20.20
N VAL A 559 -12.53 -12.91 -19.42
CA VAL A 559 -11.19 -12.63 -19.93
C VAL A 559 -10.42 -13.91 -20.24
N THR A 560 -10.42 -14.88 -19.33
CA THR A 560 -9.58 -16.08 -19.42
C THR A 560 -10.25 -17.24 -20.16
N GLY A 561 -11.59 -17.30 -20.15
CA GLY A 561 -12.34 -18.45 -20.64
C GLY A 561 -12.30 -19.66 -19.70
N TRP A 562 -11.73 -19.54 -18.49
CA TRP A 562 -11.49 -20.69 -17.61
C TRP A 562 -12.75 -21.33 -17.02
N ASN A 563 -13.85 -20.58 -16.90
CA ASN A 563 -15.13 -21.02 -16.33
C ASN A 563 -15.01 -21.64 -14.93
N LEU A 564 -14.13 -21.09 -14.08
CA LEU A 564 -13.98 -21.53 -12.70
C LEU A 564 -15.12 -20.98 -11.83
N SER A 565 -15.45 -21.72 -10.77
CA SER A 565 -16.40 -21.26 -9.76
C SER A 565 -15.81 -20.15 -8.89
N ALA A 566 -16.68 -19.38 -8.23
CA ALA A 566 -16.26 -18.35 -7.26
C ALA A 566 -15.35 -18.94 -6.17
N ASP A 567 -15.69 -20.11 -5.64
CA ASP A 567 -14.92 -20.75 -4.56
C ASP A 567 -13.57 -21.29 -5.04
N ALA A 568 -13.44 -21.68 -6.32
CA ALA A 568 -12.15 -22.04 -6.89
C ALA A 568 -11.21 -20.82 -6.95
N TYR A 569 -11.73 -19.64 -7.32
CA TYR A 569 -10.97 -18.40 -7.22
C TYR A 569 -10.64 -18.06 -5.77
N LEU A 570 -11.59 -18.13 -4.83
CA LEU A 570 -11.31 -17.82 -3.43
C LEU A 570 -10.20 -18.73 -2.85
N LYS A 571 -10.18 -20.01 -3.24
CA LYS A 571 -9.11 -20.95 -2.88
C LYS A 571 -7.75 -20.54 -3.49
N ALA A 572 -7.73 -19.91 -4.68
CA ALA A 572 -6.49 -19.34 -5.22
C ALA A 572 -6.01 -18.14 -4.37
N GLY A 573 -6.92 -17.29 -3.90
CA GLY A 573 -6.58 -16.22 -2.95
C GLY A 573 -5.99 -16.75 -1.65
N GLU A 574 -6.59 -17.80 -1.08
CA GLU A 574 -6.06 -18.52 0.08
C GLU A 574 -4.67 -19.12 -0.19
N ARG A 575 -4.46 -19.72 -1.37
CA ARG A 575 -3.15 -20.24 -1.80
C ARG A 575 -2.07 -19.16 -1.79
N ILE A 576 -2.37 -18.00 -2.37
CA ILE A 576 -1.41 -16.89 -2.51
C ILE A 576 -1.04 -16.32 -1.15
N LEU A 577 -2.00 -16.17 -0.23
CA LEU A 577 -1.73 -15.79 1.16
C LEU A 577 -0.73 -16.76 1.81
N ASN A 578 -1.00 -18.05 1.71
CA ASN A 578 -0.19 -19.08 2.36
C ASN A 578 1.20 -19.21 1.72
N LEU A 579 1.32 -19.02 0.40
CA LEU A 579 2.60 -19.00 -0.30
C LEU A 579 3.50 -17.86 0.19
N ARG A 580 2.93 -16.66 0.34
CA ARG A 580 3.64 -15.50 0.88
C ARG A 580 4.02 -15.69 2.34
N LYS A 581 3.16 -16.32 3.15
CA LYS A 581 3.51 -16.64 4.55
C LYS A 581 4.58 -17.72 4.64
N ALA A 582 4.53 -18.73 3.76
CA ALA A 582 5.58 -19.75 3.67
C ALA A 582 6.93 -19.12 3.32
N PHE A 583 6.95 -18.06 2.49
CA PHE A 583 8.18 -17.30 2.23
C PHE A 583 8.75 -16.71 3.52
N ASN A 584 7.90 -16.09 4.35
CA ASN A 584 8.34 -15.57 5.65
C ASN A 584 8.93 -16.66 6.56
N VAL A 585 8.27 -17.82 6.66
CA VAL A 585 8.79 -18.95 7.44
C VAL A 585 10.14 -19.43 6.89
N ARG A 586 10.27 -19.52 5.56
CA ARG A 586 11.52 -19.89 4.88
C ARG A 586 12.66 -18.90 5.18
N GLU A 587 12.34 -17.60 5.28
CA GLU A 587 13.30 -16.56 5.67
C GLU A 587 13.54 -16.47 7.19
N GLY A 588 12.91 -17.35 7.99
CA GLY A 588 13.12 -17.43 9.44
C GLY A 588 12.24 -16.51 10.28
N ILE A 589 11.24 -15.84 9.67
CA ILE A 589 10.34 -14.94 10.37
C ILE A 589 9.33 -15.72 11.22
N LYS A 590 9.30 -15.43 12.51
CA LYS A 590 8.43 -16.01 13.53
C LYS A 590 7.26 -15.06 13.86
N PRO A 591 6.16 -15.55 14.46
CA PRO A 591 5.05 -14.69 14.88
C PRO A 591 5.45 -13.50 15.74
N GLY A 592 6.38 -13.69 16.67
CA GLY A 592 6.84 -12.63 17.57
C GLY A 592 7.64 -11.51 16.88
N ASP A 593 8.26 -11.79 15.73
CA ASP A 593 9.10 -10.80 15.02
C ASP A 593 8.27 -9.64 14.49
N HIS A 594 6.96 -9.84 14.32
CA HIS A 594 6.01 -8.84 13.85
C HIS A 594 5.14 -8.23 14.96
N ALA A 595 5.48 -8.46 16.23
CA ALA A 595 4.69 -7.98 17.36
C ALA A 595 4.33 -6.49 17.23
N LEU A 596 3.08 -6.19 17.52
CA LEU A 596 2.56 -4.83 17.57
C LEU A 596 3.09 -4.07 18.79
N ASN A 597 3.32 -2.77 18.64
CA ASN A 597 3.54 -1.90 19.78
C ASN A 597 2.31 -1.92 20.71
N GLY A 598 2.54 -2.04 22.02
CA GLY A 598 1.51 -2.16 23.06
C GLY A 598 0.44 -1.05 23.05
N ARG A 599 0.79 0.17 22.62
CA ARG A 599 -0.19 1.27 22.47
C ARG A 599 -1.31 0.95 21.48
N ALA A 600 -0.97 0.25 20.38
CA ALA A 600 -1.92 -0.09 19.32
C ALA A 600 -2.95 -1.16 19.74
N VAL A 601 -2.65 -1.92 20.81
CA VAL A 601 -3.57 -2.91 21.40
C VAL A 601 -4.15 -2.45 22.74
N GLY A 602 -3.78 -1.25 23.21
CA GLY A 602 -4.29 -0.67 24.45
C GLY A 602 -3.69 -1.25 25.72
N GLU A 603 -2.44 -1.74 25.70
CA GLU A 603 -1.71 -2.08 26.94
C GLU A 603 -1.62 -0.87 27.88
N THR A 604 -1.39 0.31 27.29
CA THR A 604 -1.67 1.61 27.92
C THR A 604 -2.88 2.22 27.21
N PRO A 605 -4.11 2.02 27.73
CA PRO A 605 -5.31 2.50 27.05
C PRO A 605 -5.44 4.01 27.15
N LEU A 606 -6.12 4.63 26.18
CA LEU A 606 -6.42 6.06 26.22
C LEU A 606 -7.31 6.38 27.43
N ALA A 607 -7.02 7.50 28.10
CA ALA A 607 -7.76 7.96 29.27
C ALA A 607 -9.10 8.65 28.91
N SER A 608 -9.26 9.07 27.66
CA SER A 608 -10.40 9.84 27.17
C SER A 608 -10.70 9.52 25.69
N GLY A 609 -11.77 10.12 25.15
CA GLY A 609 -12.16 9.97 23.75
C GLY A 609 -12.94 8.70 23.43
N PRO A 610 -13.25 8.47 22.13
CA PRO A 610 -14.07 7.35 21.67
C PRO A 610 -13.50 5.97 22.00
N LEU A 611 -12.18 5.87 22.19
CA LEU A 611 -11.46 4.64 22.49
C LEU A 611 -11.00 4.56 23.95
N LYS A 612 -11.61 5.35 24.85
CA LYS A 612 -11.30 5.34 26.28
C LYS A 612 -11.38 3.92 26.85
N GLY A 613 -10.28 3.46 27.47
CA GLY A 613 -10.24 2.16 28.16
C GLY A 613 -10.31 0.94 27.24
N VAL A 614 -10.23 1.10 25.91
CA VAL A 614 -10.32 -0.04 24.97
C VAL A 614 -8.99 -0.78 24.91
N THR A 615 -9.06 -2.09 25.10
CA THR A 615 -7.94 -3.04 24.99
C THR A 615 -8.29 -4.18 24.03
N ILE A 616 -7.29 -4.75 23.36
CA ILE A 616 -7.46 -5.88 22.44
C ILE A 616 -6.64 -7.06 22.92
N ASP A 617 -7.27 -8.23 23.01
CA ASP A 617 -6.57 -9.50 23.18
C ASP A 617 -6.03 -9.99 21.83
N ILE A 618 -4.87 -9.47 21.45
CA ILE A 618 -4.21 -9.81 20.19
C ILE A 618 -3.76 -11.28 20.13
N GLN A 619 -3.44 -11.88 21.28
CA GLN A 619 -3.06 -13.29 21.35
C GLN A 619 -4.23 -14.19 20.92
N SER A 620 -5.41 -14.01 21.51
CA SER A 620 -6.60 -14.78 21.14
C SER A 620 -7.02 -14.55 19.68
N LEU A 621 -6.87 -13.32 19.17
CA LEU A 621 -7.14 -13.01 17.76
C LEU A 621 -6.17 -13.75 16.82
N ARG A 622 -4.87 -13.75 17.15
CA ARG A 622 -3.83 -14.45 16.39
C ARG A 622 -4.09 -15.96 16.37
N GLU A 623 -4.36 -16.56 17.52
CA GLU A 623 -4.65 -17.99 17.64
C GLU A 623 -5.88 -18.41 16.81
N GLU A 624 -6.99 -17.67 16.91
CA GLU A 624 -8.18 -17.97 16.12
C GLU A 624 -7.94 -17.74 14.62
N PHE A 625 -7.16 -16.71 14.25
CA PHE A 625 -6.81 -16.47 12.84
C PHE A 625 -5.97 -17.62 12.28
N PHE A 626 -4.91 -18.02 12.99
CA PHE A 626 -4.02 -19.11 12.57
C PHE A 626 -4.79 -20.42 12.42
N LYS A 627 -5.70 -20.71 13.35
CA LYS A 627 -6.62 -21.85 13.23
C LYS A 627 -7.49 -21.79 11.97
N VAL A 628 -8.02 -20.62 11.62
CA VAL A 628 -8.87 -20.44 10.43
C VAL A 628 -8.06 -20.63 9.14
N VAL A 629 -6.85 -20.09 9.07
CA VAL A 629 -6.02 -20.19 7.86
C VAL A 629 -5.20 -21.47 7.79
N GLY A 630 -5.10 -22.24 8.88
CA GLY A 630 -4.38 -23.51 8.95
C GLY A 630 -2.87 -23.31 9.16
N TRP A 631 -2.51 -22.41 10.06
CA TRP A 631 -1.13 -22.09 10.43
C TRP A 631 -0.77 -22.66 11.80
N ASP A 632 0.52 -22.94 11.98
CA ASP A 632 1.10 -23.40 13.23
C ASP A 632 1.62 -22.21 14.05
N MET A 633 1.41 -22.24 15.37
CA MET A 633 1.79 -21.13 16.27
C MET A 633 3.30 -21.04 16.49
N ALA A 634 4.05 -22.16 16.37
CA ALA A 634 5.49 -22.16 16.59
C ALA A 634 6.25 -21.59 15.38
N THR A 635 5.88 -22.03 14.18
CA THR A 635 6.47 -21.57 12.92
C THR A 635 5.86 -20.26 12.43
N GLY A 636 4.60 -20.00 12.76
CA GLY A 636 3.84 -18.86 12.26
C GLY A 636 3.30 -18.99 10.85
N GLY A 637 3.43 -20.12 10.18
CA GLY A 637 2.98 -20.29 8.79
C GLY A 637 2.20 -21.57 8.54
N PRO A 638 1.89 -21.88 7.27
CA PRO A 638 1.02 -23.00 6.91
C PRO A 638 1.57 -24.35 7.38
N THR A 639 0.69 -25.18 7.94
CA THR A 639 1.05 -26.56 8.26
C THR A 639 1.36 -27.37 6.99
N PRO A 640 2.12 -28.49 7.09
CA PRO A 640 2.35 -29.38 5.96
C PRO A 640 1.06 -29.84 5.26
N ASP A 641 0.02 -30.18 6.03
CA ASP A 641 -1.29 -30.55 5.49
C ASP A 641 -1.96 -29.39 4.74
N LYS A 642 -1.81 -28.17 5.26
CA LYS A 642 -2.33 -26.97 4.61
C LYS A 642 -1.63 -26.71 3.29
N MET A 643 -0.30 -26.80 3.25
CA MET A 643 0.51 -26.66 2.04
C MET A 643 0.10 -27.70 0.98
N LYS A 644 0.03 -28.99 1.37
CA LYS A 644 -0.44 -30.07 0.50
C LYS A 644 -1.85 -29.83 -0.06
N LYS A 645 -2.80 -29.39 0.76
CA LYS A 645 -4.19 -29.09 0.33
C LYS A 645 -4.28 -27.94 -0.68
N LEU A 646 -3.36 -26.98 -0.58
CA LEU A 646 -3.28 -25.83 -1.48
C LEU A 646 -2.39 -26.12 -2.70
N GLY A 647 -1.53 -27.14 -2.63
CA GLY A 647 -0.58 -27.51 -3.67
C GLY A 647 0.56 -26.50 -3.78
N ILE A 648 1.08 -26.03 -2.66
CA ILE A 648 2.25 -25.14 -2.58
C ILE A 648 3.40 -25.80 -1.86
#